data_AF-A0A1B8YD63-F1
#
_entry.id   AF-A0A1B8YD63-F1
#
_cell.length_a   1.000
_cell.length_b   1.000
_cell.length_c   1.000
_cell.angle_alpha   90.00
_cell.angle_beta   90.00
_cell.angle_gamma   90.00
#
_symmetry.space_group_name_H-M   'P 1'
#
loop_
_entity.id
_entity.type
_entity.pdbx_description
1 polymer ?
#
loop_
_entity_poly.entity_id
_entity_poly.type
_entity_poly.pdbx_seq_one_letter_code
_entity_poly.pdbx_strand_id
1 'polypeptide(L)'
;MGLTELKDKLSAIVPETEFKLDERSTLDMLNWLQEYSKKIPFGQEKEKFWDSFYFIQKNNPDKLAEIYQNVNKADGHLPAHQAFVLAFLKLLETTKILFNTFPVRHRDLYYRELLGLKPRNAQADSVALGITLNTDNAEYLIPKGTLFDAGQDSAGNPLQYASDADLLANQGKLTDLRWYRKDNDGWKSAILLNHSDNIKLPENGIKLFSPTNNDSPVILSGYLIICSLFDISEKKLNITLALEDSWNGNPTDITAKIRSENKWTSLSVRKEANNLKLLVSDDINPIDQPITLNNMTFKVPTLNISVTNGSTLPNITGITINSTEAKIEQYSIYPMTNSIWSVQKSETQQLLTNDTFYLGFTGVLPGQTLSLYWQLDGFEEFSISWFYLNKDNTWQLLTQLVNDQTRNLFNRGTLKTLLPQNAFNQTSLMPTNKYWLKAEMIPKVSGGKTLNYPRINGLLYNAITATLINVETIEADHLLNGLTANNIKQPVNSSVAISEVAQPWTSWNGRPKEDEQTFLKRVPSRLSHRNRALNWGDIVTLLKERFVSIFDVKYPSTSELTKIPAPEKRQLIVIPNNRYKDNDDSLRPELNQARLTEMVEWIDQLSSPWATIEIQNPTYVDVPISYELVFASGVNPDYGRHQLQQELSRIYMPWGENIAIGVTPGNRIDYYQLLATIQQSPYVERVTNLTLQKDSLSTDAVGKSIEADDDEVLILVW
;
A
#
# COMPACT_ATOMS: atom_id res chain seq x y z
N MET A 1 50.02 -29.77 -5.00
CA MET A 1 48.71 -29.15 -4.75
C MET A 1 47.90 -30.12 -3.91
N GLY A 2 47.55 -29.72 -2.68
CA GLY A 2 46.77 -30.58 -1.78
C GLY A 2 45.32 -30.71 -2.25
N LEU A 3 44.63 -31.76 -1.81
CA LEU A 3 43.21 -31.97 -2.16
C LEU A 3 42.31 -30.80 -1.72
N THR A 4 42.64 -30.17 -0.59
CA THR A 4 41.97 -28.96 -0.08
C THR A 4 42.20 -27.78 -1.02
N GLU A 5 43.46 -27.51 -1.38
CA GLU A 5 43.82 -26.44 -2.33
C GLU A 5 43.15 -26.64 -3.71
N LEU A 6 42.95 -27.89 -4.14
CA LEU A 6 42.19 -28.21 -5.35
C LEU A 6 40.70 -27.92 -5.22
N LYS A 7 40.08 -28.29 -4.10
CA LYS A 7 38.68 -27.94 -3.85
C LYS A 7 38.48 -26.43 -3.80
N ASP A 8 39.37 -25.69 -3.14
CA ASP A 8 39.28 -24.23 -3.03
C ASP A 8 39.44 -23.54 -4.38
N LYS A 9 40.38 -24.01 -5.24
CA LYS A 9 40.50 -23.47 -6.60
C LYS A 9 39.31 -23.83 -7.49
N LEU A 10 38.74 -25.02 -7.31
CA LEU A 10 37.60 -25.46 -8.12
C LEU A 10 36.31 -24.76 -7.70
N SER A 11 36.06 -24.55 -6.40
CA SER A 11 34.87 -23.85 -5.90
C SER A 11 34.84 -22.38 -6.34
N ALA A 12 36.01 -21.78 -6.56
CA ALA A 12 36.12 -20.43 -7.13
C ALA A 12 35.77 -20.34 -8.63
N ILE A 13 35.78 -21.47 -9.36
CA ILE A 13 35.59 -21.51 -10.83
C ILE A 13 34.25 -22.17 -11.19
N VAL A 14 33.87 -23.20 -10.45
CA VAL A 14 32.67 -24.01 -10.68
C VAL A 14 31.87 -24.06 -9.39
N PRO A 15 30.66 -23.51 -9.34
CA PRO A 15 29.80 -23.60 -8.17
C PRO A 15 29.58 -25.06 -7.77
N GLU A 16 29.71 -25.39 -6.49
CA GLU A 16 29.33 -26.73 -6.01
C GLU A 16 27.82 -26.93 -6.19
N THR A 17 27.43 -28.07 -6.76
CA THR A 17 26.04 -28.50 -6.87
C THR A 17 25.77 -29.74 -6.04
N GLU A 18 24.52 -29.89 -5.62
CA GLU A 18 24.04 -31.06 -4.90
C GLU A 18 24.23 -32.35 -5.72
N PHE A 19 23.88 -32.31 -7.01
CA PHE A 19 24.06 -33.44 -7.92
C PHE A 19 25.53 -33.69 -8.26
N LYS A 20 25.97 -34.96 -8.13
CA LYS A 20 27.31 -35.46 -8.49
C LYS A 20 27.19 -36.66 -9.43
N LEU A 21 28.09 -36.78 -10.41
CA LEU A 21 28.12 -37.94 -11.30
C LEU A 21 28.65 -39.19 -10.61
N ASP A 22 29.59 -39.01 -9.68
CA ASP A 22 30.14 -40.08 -8.85
C ASP A 22 29.94 -39.73 -7.38
N GLU A 23 28.96 -40.39 -6.76
CA GLU A 23 28.64 -40.27 -5.33
C GLU A 23 29.32 -41.35 -4.49
N ARG A 24 29.96 -42.36 -5.10
CA ARG A 24 30.49 -43.54 -4.40
C ARG A 24 31.45 -43.14 -3.29
N SER A 25 31.09 -43.42 -2.05
CA SER A 25 31.95 -43.19 -0.90
C SER A 25 33.16 -44.12 -0.92
N THR A 26 34.17 -43.84 -0.09
CA THR A 26 35.28 -44.77 0.13
C THR A 26 34.78 -46.14 0.58
N LEU A 27 33.72 -46.18 1.39
CA LEU A 27 33.08 -47.42 1.83
C LEU A 27 32.48 -48.18 0.64
N ASP A 28 31.77 -47.51 -0.27
CA ASP A 28 31.22 -48.14 -1.47
C ASP A 28 32.32 -48.73 -2.36
N MET A 29 33.44 -48.02 -2.51
CA MET A 29 34.59 -48.50 -3.26
C MET A 29 35.25 -49.72 -2.61
N LEU A 30 35.37 -49.73 -1.28
CA LEU A 30 35.92 -50.86 -0.52
C LEU A 30 34.99 -52.08 -0.54
N ASN A 31 33.67 -51.87 -0.40
CA ASN A 31 32.66 -52.93 -0.55
C ASN A 31 32.71 -53.53 -1.96
N TRP A 32 32.79 -52.67 -2.98
CA TRP A 32 32.95 -53.12 -4.37
C TRP A 32 34.25 -53.92 -4.57
N LEU A 33 35.37 -53.45 -4.00
CA LEU A 33 36.65 -54.15 -4.05
C LEU A 33 36.56 -55.52 -3.36
N GLN A 34 35.84 -55.62 -2.25
CA GLN A 34 35.61 -56.89 -1.55
C GLN A 34 34.83 -57.86 -2.45
N GLU A 35 33.71 -57.43 -3.03
CA GLU A 35 32.90 -58.26 -3.93
C GLU A 35 33.65 -58.64 -5.22
N TYR A 36 34.50 -57.75 -5.73
CA TYR A 36 35.33 -58.03 -6.90
C TYR A 36 36.42 -59.05 -6.58
N SER A 37 37.14 -58.87 -5.47
CA SER A 37 38.25 -59.73 -5.07
C SER A 37 37.80 -61.13 -4.60
N LYS A 38 36.56 -61.29 -4.12
CA LYS A 38 35.91 -62.59 -3.85
C LYS A 38 35.79 -63.48 -5.09
N LYS A 39 35.88 -62.92 -6.30
CA LYS A 39 35.79 -63.68 -7.57
C LYS A 39 37.14 -64.16 -8.08
N ILE A 40 38.24 -63.71 -7.47
CA ILE A 40 39.60 -63.99 -7.94
C ILE A 40 40.21 -65.04 -7.00
N PRO A 41 40.53 -66.25 -7.48
CA PRO A 41 41.18 -67.27 -6.65
C PRO A 41 42.56 -66.81 -6.18
N PHE A 42 42.89 -67.14 -4.93
CA PHE A 42 44.16 -66.83 -4.28
C PHE A 42 44.93 -68.12 -3.99
N GLY A 43 45.95 -68.41 -4.79
CA GLY A 43 46.77 -69.63 -4.69
C GLY A 43 46.32 -70.75 -5.65
N GLN A 44 46.99 -71.91 -5.55
CA GLN A 44 46.70 -73.09 -6.40
C GLN A 44 45.47 -73.87 -5.94
N GLU A 45 45.14 -73.81 -4.64
CA GLU A 45 43.94 -74.40 -4.05
C GLU A 45 42.79 -73.38 -4.19
N LYS A 46 41.78 -73.70 -5.00
CA LYS A 46 40.63 -72.82 -5.33
C LYS A 46 39.67 -72.56 -4.14
N GLU A 47 40.14 -72.66 -2.90
CA GLU A 47 39.34 -72.51 -1.68
C GLU A 47 39.49 -71.13 -1.01
N LYS A 48 40.50 -70.34 -1.40
CA LYS A 48 40.70 -68.97 -0.93
C LYS A 48 40.63 -67.97 -2.08
N PHE A 49 40.15 -66.77 -1.78
CA PHE A 49 39.99 -65.69 -2.76
C PHE A 49 40.75 -64.43 -2.29
N TRP A 50 41.01 -63.50 -3.21
CA TRP A 50 41.81 -62.31 -2.93
C TRP A 50 41.17 -61.36 -1.90
N ASP A 51 39.87 -61.46 -1.62
CA ASP A 51 39.24 -60.69 -0.55
C ASP A 51 39.82 -61.05 0.82
N SER A 52 40.12 -62.34 1.03
CA SER A 52 40.77 -62.82 2.25
C SER A 52 42.19 -62.28 2.43
N PHE A 53 42.82 -61.76 1.36
CA PHE A 53 44.10 -61.05 1.42
C PHE A 53 43.90 -59.56 1.72
N TYR A 54 42.99 -58.87 1.02
CA TYR A 54 42.78 -57.44 1.21
C TYR A 54 42.10 -57.09 2.54
N PHE A 55 41.27 -57.98 3.09
CA PHE A 55 40.47 -57.73 4.30
C PHE A 55 40.86 -58.65 5.48
N ILE A 56 42.17 -58.74 5.76
CA ILE A 56 42.71 -59.50 6.90
C ILE A 56 42.54 -58.78 8.25
N GLN A 57 42.84 -59.48 9.35
CA GLN A 57 42.93 -58.92 10.71
C GLN A 57 41.63 -58.25 11.20
N LYS A 58 40.47 -58.72 10.73
CA LYS A 58 39.15 -58.11 11.00
C LYS A 58 39.01 -56.67 10.50
N ASN A 59 39.83 -56.25 9.53
CA ASN A 59 39.68 -54.97 8.85
C ASN A 59 38.71 -55.15 7.68
N ASN A 60 37.42 -55.08 7.97
CA ASN A 60 36.36 -55.06 6.96
C ASN A 60 36.31 -53.68 6.25
N PRO A 61 35.55 -53.56 5.15
CA PRO A 61 35.37 -52.29 4.45
C PRO A 61 34.98 -51.11 5.37
N ASP A 62 34.09 -51.32 6.35
CA ASP A 62 33.66 -50.28 7.30
C ASP A 62 34.82 -49.74 8.13
N LYS A 63 35.62 -50.63 8.73
CA LYS A 63 36.76 -50.25 9.56
C LYS A 63 37.86 -49.57 8.73
N LEU A 64 38.09 -50.03 7.51
CA LEU A 64 39.05 -49.39 6.60
C LEU A 64 38.55 -48.00 6.14
N ALA A 65 37.25 -47.84 5.90
CA ALA A 65 36.64 -46.55 5.60
C ALA A 65 36.73 -45.58 6.80
N GLU A 66 36.53 -46.07 8.02
CA GLU A 66 36.68 -45.27 9.24
C GLU A 66 38.13 -44.80 9.42
N ILE A 67 39.11 -45.69 9.21
CA ILE A 67 40.54 -45.34 9.23
C ILE A 67 40.86 -44.31 8.15
N TYR A 68 40.29 -44.46 6.96
CA TYR A 68 40.47 -43.51 5.85
C TYR A 68 39.91 -42.12 6.16
N GLN A 69 38.77 -42.03 6.85
CA GLN A 69 38.19 -40.76 7.26
C GLN A 69 38.94 -40.13 8.44
N ASN A 70 39.51 -40.97 9.32
CA ASN A 70 40.18 -40.55 10.55
C ASN A 70 41.69 -40.88 10.56
N VAL A 71 42.41 -40.57 9.47
CA VAL A 71 43.84 -40.93 9.31
C VAL A 71 44.70 -40.48 10.50
N ASN A 72 44.39 -39.33 11.11
CA ASN A 72 45.12 -38.78 12.27
C ASN A 72 44.98 -39.62 13.56
N LYS A 73 44.02 -40.55 13.60
CA LYS A 73 43.78 -41.46 14.74
C LYS A 73 44.25 -42.88 14.46
N ALA A 74 44.84 -43.15 13.29
CA ALA A 74 45.37 -44.46 12.94
C ALA A 74 46.59 -44.79 13.82
N ASP A 75 46.68 -46.03 14.30
CA ASP A 75 47.71 -46.51 15.22
C ASP A 75 49.09 -46.74 14.55
N GLY A 76 49.21 -46.49 13.24
CA GLY A 76 50.43 -46.69 12.46
C GLY A 76 50.76 -48.15 12.11
N HIS A 77 49.89 -49.12 12.47
CA HIS A 77 50.17 -50.56 12.33
C HIS A 77 49.31 -51.25 11.25
N LEU A 78 48.79 -50.50 10.28
CA LEU A 78 47.98 -51.05 9.20
C LEU A 78 48.84 -51.91 8.24
N PRO A 79 48.41 -53.12 7.84
CA PRO A 79 49.09 -53.92 6.83
C PRO A 79 49.40 -53.13 5.55
N ALA A 80 50.62 -53.31 5.02
CA ALA A 80 51.12 -52.49 3.91
C ALA A 80 50.23 -52.50 2.66
N HIS A 81 49.59 -53.63 2.34
CA HIS A 81 48.67 -53.72 1.20
C HIS A 81 47.34 -52.99 1.45
N GLN A 82 46.85 -52.94 2.70
CA GLN A 82 45.67 -52.15 3.07
C GLN A 82 45.99 -50.65 3.03
N ALA A 83 47.14 -50.25 3.57
CA ALA A 83 47.65 -48.88 3.44
C ALA A 83 47.82 -48.48 1.97
N PHE A 84 48.33 -49.38 1.13
CA PHE A 84 48.46 -49.17 -0.32
C PHE A 84 47.09 -48.94 -0.99
N VAL A 85 46.08 -49.75 -0.68
CA VAL A 85 44.71 -49.55 -1.19
C VAL A 85 44.15 -48.20 -0.75
N LEU A 86 44.29 -47.82 0.53
CA LEU A 86 43.82 -46.53 1.02
C LEU A 86 44.55 -45.36 0.35
N ALA A 87 45.87 -45.47 0.15
CA ALA A 87 46.65 -44.48 -0.60
C ALA A 87 46.19 -44.37 -2.06
N PHE A 88 45.88 -45.50 -2.71
CA PHE A 88 45.34 -45.52 -4.06
C PHE A 88 43.97 -44.83 -4.15
N LEU A 89 43.06 -45.12 -3.21
CA LEU A 89 41.76 -44.43 -3.12
C LEU A 89 41.94 -42.92 -2.89
N LYS A 90 42.96 -42.51 -2.13
CA LYS A 90 43.28 -41.09 -1.93
C LYS A 90 43.68 -40.38 -3.23
N LEU A 91 44.42 -41.06 -4.10
CA LEU A 91 44.77 -40.52 -5.42
C LEU A 91 43.53 -40.38 -6.31
N LEU A 92 42.62 -41.35 -6.27
CA LEU A 92 41.38 -41.34 -7.04
C LEU A 92 40.39 -40.24 -6.62
N GLU A 93 40.50 -39.67 -5.42
CA GLU A 93 39.67 -38.52 -5.04
C GLU A 93 39.86 -37.33 -5.98
N THR A 94 41.08 -37.12 -6.49
CA THR A 94 41.38 -36.01 -7.40
C THR A 94 40.59 -36.13 -8.70
N THR A 95 40.59 -37.31 -9.31
CA THR A 95 39.85 -37.57 -10.55
C THR A 95 38.35 -37.53 -10.31
N LYS A 96 37.88 -38.06 -9.17
CA LYS A 96 36.48 -38.00 -8.76
C LYS A 96 35.99 -36.55 -8.60
N ILE A 97 36.78 -35.70 -7.93
CA ILE A 97 36.46 -34.27 -7.75
C ILE A 97 36.33 -33.58 -9.11
N LEU A 98 37.32 -33.75 -9.99
CA LEU A 98 37.29 -33.16 -11.33
C LEU A 98 36.11 -33.67 -12.16
N PHE A 99 35.82 -34.96 -12.11
CA PHE A 99 34.69 -35.56 -12.82
C PHE A 99 33.35 -34.98 -12.34
N ASN A 100 33.20 -34.76 -11.03
CA ASN A 100 32.00 -34.16 -10.45
C ASN A 100 31.83 -32.66 -10.78
N THR A 101 32.83 -31.98 -11.36
CA THR A 101 32.64 -30.62 -11.92
C THR A 101 31.97 -30.61 -13.29
N PHE A 102 31.92 -31.76 -13.98
CA PHE A 102 31.44 -31.85 -15.35
C PHE A 102 29.95 -31.45 -15.53
N PRO A 103 29.00 -31.85 -14.68
CA PRO A 103 27.59 -31.49 -14.85
C PRO A 103 27.34 -29.98 -14.90
N VAL A 104 28.04 -29.24 -14.04
CA VAL A 104 27.92 -27.78 -13.96
C VAL A 104 28.44 -27.14 -15.24
N ARG A 105 29.64 -27.53 -15.67
CA ARG A 105 30.24 -27.06 -16.93
C ARG A 105 29.39 -27.39 -18.15
N HIS A 106 28.78 -28.57 -18.16
CA HIS A 106 27.88 -28.98 -19.24
C HIS A 106 26.60 -28.13 -19.25
N ARG A 107 26.00 -27.86 -18.09
CA ARG A 107 24.84 -26.96 -17.97
C ARG A 107 25.19 -25.55 -18.42
N ASP A 108 26.34 -25.03 -18.04
CA ASP A 108 26.79 -23.69 -18.42
C ASP A 108 27.05 -23.59 -19.93
N LEU A 109 27.71 -24.59 -20.52
CA LEU A 109 27.86 -24.72 -21.97
C LEU A 109 26.49 -24.67 -22.67
N TYR A 110 25.53 -25.45 -22.17
CA TYR A 110 24.19 -25.50 -22.76
C TYR A 110 23.44 -24.17 -22.63
N TYR A 111 23.41 -23.55 -21.44
CA TYR A 111 22.68 -22.31 -21.23
C TYR A 111 23.35 -21.10 -21.88
N ARG A 112 24.67 -20.98 -21.81
CA ARG A 112 25.38 -19.76 -22.23
C ARG A 112 25.87 -19.85 -23.67
N GLU A 113 26.51 -20.93 -24.06
CA GLU A 113 27.12 -21.05 -25.39
C GLU A 113 26.12 -21.51 -26.45
N LEU A 114 25.25 -22.47 -26.13
CA LEU A 114 24.27 -22.99 -27.10
C LEU A 114 22.99 -22.16 -27.14
N LEU A 115 22.39 -21.84 -25.98
CA LEU A 115 21.15 -21.07 -25.91
C LEU A 115 21.35 -19.54 -25.84
N GLY A 116 22.57 -19.07 -25.60
CA GLY A 116 22.87 -17.63 -25.52
C GLY A 116 22.26 -16.91 -24.32
N LEU A 117 21.82 -17.65 -23.28
CA LEU A 117 21.16 -17.07 -22.12
C LEU A 117 22.17 -16.39 -21.21
N LYS A 118 21.77 -15.25 -20.66
CA LYS A 118 22.59 -14.45 -19.75
C LYS A 118 21.78 -14.08 -18.50
N PRO A 119 22.48 -13.84 -17.37
CA PRO A 119 21.86 -13.21 -16.21
C PRO A 119 21.20 -11.88 -16.60
N ARG A 120 20.06 -11.56 -15.99
CA ARG A 120 19.40 -10.26 -16.17
C ARG A 120 20.30 -9.16 -15.62
N ASN A 121 20.39 -8.06 -16.36
CA ASN A 121 21.08 -6.85 -15.89
C ASN A 121 20.33 -6.25 -14.71
N ALA A 122 21.05 -5.44 -13.93
CA ALA A 122 20.44 -4.64 -12.88
C ALA A 122 19.40 -3.68 -13.49
N GLN A 123 18.31 -3.44 -12.75
CA GLN A 123 17.27 -2.50 -13.10
C GLN A 123 17.37 -1.30 -12.17
N ALA A 124 17.41 -0.10 -12.76
CA ALA A 124 17.44 1.16 -12.02
C ALA A 124 16.16 1.34 -11.19
N ASP A 125 16.33 1.86 -9.98
CA ASP A 125 15.23 2.37 -9.16
C ASP A 125 14.87 3.80 -9.56
N SER A 126 13.66 4.19 -9.18
CA SER A 126 13.12 5.53 -9.41
C SER A 126 12.73 6.19 -8.11
N VAL A 127 12.74 7.52 -8.10
CA VAL A 127 12.37 8.39 -6.98
C VAL A 127 11.43 9.49 -7.45
N ALA A 128 10.61 10.03 -6.54
CA ALA A 128 9.82 11.22 -6.77
C ALA A 128 10.49 12.39 -6.07
N LEU A 129 10.74 13.46 -6.82
CA LEU A 129 11.42 14.67 -6.36
C LEU A 129 10.45 15.85 -6.43
N GLY A 130 10.34 16.62 -5.36
CA GLY A 130 9.68 17.92 -5.32
C GLY A 130 10.73 19.02 -5.39
N ILE A 131 10.49 20.05 -6.19
CA ILE A 131 11.49 21.09 -6.46
C ILE A 131 10.96 22.47 -6.06
N THR A 132 11.63 23.11 -5.12
CA THR A 132 11.34 24.48 -4.70
C THR A 132 12.34 25.43 -5.36
N LEU A 133 11.84 26.51 -5.93
CA LEU A 133 12.66 27.54 -6.55
C LEU A 133 12.97 28.68 -5.56
N ASN A 134 14.10 29.35 -5.77
CA ASN A 134 14.45 30.59 -5.06
C ASN A 134 13.59 31.76 -5.53
N THR A 135 13.27 32.70 -4.63
CA THR A 135 12.31 33.79 -4.86
C THR A 135 12.61 34.69 -6.06
N ASP A 136 13.84 34.68 -6.56
CA ASP A 136 14.32 35.55 -7.64
C ASP A 136 13.88 35.07 -9.05
N ASN A 137 13.44 33.82 -9.18
CA ASN A 137 13.04 33.23 -10.47
C ASN A 137 11.57 32.85 -10.48
N ALA A 138 10.74 33.51 -11.30
CA ALA A 138 9.31 33.19 -11.39
C ALA A 138 9.07 31.77 -11.92
N GLU A 139 9.86 31.34 -12.91
CA GLU A 139 9.85 30.01 -13.52
C GLU A 139 11.27 29.57 -13.90
N TYR A 140 11.52 28.27 -13.87
CA TYR A 140 12.80 27.68 -14.25
C TYR A 140 12.59 26.31 -14.90
N LEU A 141 13.19 26.10 -16.07
CA LEU A 141 13.13 24.82 -16.77
C LEU A 141 14.18 23.86 -16.24
N ILE A 142 13.72 22.70 -15.79
CA ILE A 142 14.54 21.58 -15.38
C ILE A 142 14.46 20.57 -16.52
N PRO A 143 15.50 20.49 -17.37
CA PRO A 143 15.47 19.60 -18.52
C PRO A 143 15.50 18.14 -18.08
N LYS A 144 14.95 17.28 -18.92
CA LYS A 144 15.14 15.82 -18.83
C LYS A 144 16.63 15.50 -18.81
N GLY A 145 17.03 14.58 -17.94
CA GLY A 145 18.43 14.20 -17.74
C GLY A 145 19.19 15.06 -16.74
N THR A 146 18.53 16.02 -16.05
CA THR A 146 19.15 16.75 -14.94
C THR A 146 19.51 15.77 -13.83
N LEU A 147 20.77 15.79 -13.39
CA LEU A 147 21.30 14.87 -12.40
C LEU A 147 21.09 15.40 -10.98
N PHE A 148 20.61 14.54 -10.09
CA PHE A 148 20.41 14.77 -8.67
C PHE A 148 21.34 13.88 -7.85
N ASP A 149 21.96 14.47 -6.82
CA ASP A 149 22.93 13.81 -5.95
C ASP A 149 22.21 13.10 -4.80
N ALA A 150 22.48 11.80 -4.65
CA ALA A 150 21.93 10.94 -3.61
C ALA A 150 23.03 10.35 -2.69
N GLY A 151 24.24 10.92 -2.71
CA GLY A 151 25.36 10.44 -1.91
C GLY A 151 26.11 9.29 -2.60
N GLN A 152 26.55 8.31 -1.81
CA GLN A 152 27.36 7.18 -2.27
C GLN A 152 26.86 5.86 -1.69
N ASP A 153 27.11 4.75 -2.39
CA ASP A 153 26.88 3.41 -1.85
C ASP A 153 27.98 2.99 -0.86
N SER A 154 27.87 1.77 -0.31
CA SER A 154 28.84 1.20 0.64
C SER A 154 30.24 1.00 0.04
N ALA A 155 30.37 0.94 -1.28
CA ALA A 155 31.64 0.84 -2.00
C ALA A 155 32.21 2.21 -2.42
N GLY A 156 31.50 3.31 -2.14
CA GLY A 156 31.91 4.68 -2.47
C GLY A 156 31.52 5.13 -3.87
N ASN A 157 30.69 4.38 -4.60
CA ASN A 157 30.21 4.78 -5.91
C ASN A 157 29.13 5.87 -5.77
N PRO A 158 29.16 6.94 -6.58
CA PRO A 158 28.18 8.01 -6.51
C PRO A 158 26.80 7.55 -7.00
N LEU A 159 25.77 7.81 -6.19
CA LEU A 159 24.38 7.57 -6.53
C LEU A 159 23.79 8.83 -7.19
N GLN A 160 23.44 8.72 -8.47
CA GLN A 160 22.94 9.84 -9.26
C GLN A 160 21.64 9.49 -9.98
N TYR A 161 20.63 10.33 -9.80
CA TYR A 161 19.31 10.16 -10.43
C TYR A 161 19.10 11.22 -11.49
N ALA A 162 18.67 10.80 -12.68
CA ALA A 162 18.36 11.70 -13.80
C ALA A 162 16.85 11.94 -13.88
N SER A 163 16.42 13.19 -14.06
CA SER A 163 15.00 13.50 -14.32
C SER A 163 14.48 12.79 -15.57
N ASP A 164 13.30 12.17 -15.47
CA ASP A 164 12.73 11.36 -16.55
C ASP A 164 12.06 12.21 -17.66
N ALA A 165 11.71 13.45 -17.33
CA ALA A 165 10.96 14.38 -18.18
C ALA A 165 11.44 15.84 -17.99
N ASP A 166 10.92 16.74 -18.81
CA ASP A 166 11.06 18.17 -18.55
C ASP A 166 10.07 18.62 -17.47
N LEU A 167 10.51 19.52 -16.58
CA LEU A 167 9.66 20.19 -15.61
C LEU A 167 9.91 21.70 -15.69
N LEU A 168 8.88 22.46 -16.04
CA LEU A 168 8.88 23.90 -15.85
C LEU A 168 8.40 24.20 -14.43
N ALA A 169 9.35 24.32 -13.50
CA ALA A 169 9.07 24.62 -12.10
C ALA A 169 8.73 26.11 -11.93
N ASN A 170 7.89 26.43 -10.95
CA ASN A 170 7.52 27.81 -10.59
C ASN A 170 7.56 28.04 -9.08
N GLN A 171 7.27 29.26 -8.62
CA GLN A 171 7.24 29.62 -7.19
C GLN A 171 6.03 29.07 -6.42
N GLY A 172 5.19 28.27 -7.07
CA GLY A 172 3.97 27.75 -6.49
C GLY A 172 4.20 26.84 -5.28
N LYS A 173 3.20 26.77 -4.40
CA LYS A 173 3.13 25.83 -3.29
C LYS A 173 1.68 25.37 -3.09
N LEU A 174 1.49 24.08 -2.84
CA LEU A 174 0.23 23.56 -2.29
C LEU A 174 0.15 23.96 -0.82
N THR A 175 -0.84 24.76 -0.44
CA THR A 175 -1.00 25.25 0.94
C THR A 175 -2.23 24.69 1.63
N ASP A 176 -3.24 24.26 0.86
CA ASP A 176 -4.50 23.79 1.40
C ASP A 176 -4.98 22.52 0.72
N LEU A 177 -5.49 21.61 1.53
CA LEU A 177 -6.29 20.46 1.11
C LEU A 177 -7.52 20.43 1.99
N ARG A 178 -8.69 20.51 1.37
CA ARG A 178 -10.00 20.50 2.04
C ARG A 178 -10.92 19.53 1.34
N TRP A 179 -11.89 18.96 2.03
CA TRP A 179 -12.92 18.19 1.37
C TRP A 179 -14.30 18.35 1.98
N TYR A 180 -15.29 18.03 1.16
CA TYR A 180 -16.64 17.73 1.59
C TYR A 180 -16.94 16.26 1.40
N ARG A 181 -17.56 15.69 2.42
CA ARG A 181 -18.10 14.34 2.37
C ARG A 181 -19.55 14.35 2.81
N LYS A 182 -20.35 13.49 2.21
CA LYS A 182 -21.71 13.23 2.66
C LYS A 182 -21.72 12.13 3.71
N ASP A 183 -22.27 12.42 4.87
CA ASP A 183 -22.51 11.46 5.96
C ASP A 183 -24.02 11.22 6.15
N ASN A 184 -24.40 10.27 6.99
CA ASN A 184 -25.80 10.00 7.34
C ASN A 184 -26.49 11.24 7.96
N ASP A 185 -25.73 12.05 8.70
CA ASP A 185 -26.20 13.27 9.37
C ASP A 185 -26.12 14.53 8.49
N GLY A 186 -25.81 14.39 7.20
CA GLY A 186 -25.65 15.49 6.24
C GLY A 186 -24.19 15.71 5.82
N TRP A 187 -23.92 16.88 5.23
CA TRP A 187 -22.59 17.20 4.71
C TRP A 187 -21.61 17.60 5.82
N LYS A 188 -20.39 17.06 5.75
CA LYS A 188 -19.26 17.39 6.64
C LYS A 188 -18.13 18.00 5.83
N SER A 189 -17.42 18.95 6.44
CA SER A 189 -16.21 19.58 5.90
C SER A 189 -15.01 19.24 6.75
N ALA A 190 -13.87 19.07 6.12
CA ALA A 190 -12.59 18.89 6.80
C ALA A 190 -11.49 19.72 6.14
N ILE A 191 -10.55 20.18 6.98
CA ILE A 191 -9.31 20.82 6.56
C ILE A 191 -8.16 19.89 6.94
N LEU A 192 -7.43 19.41 5.93
CA LEU A 192 -6.43 18.36 6.06
C LEU A 192 -5.01 18.91 5.93
N LEU A 193 -4.87 19.98 5.16
CA LEU A 193 -3.66 20.76 5.03
C LEU A 193 -4.08 22.24 5.05
N ASN A 194 -3.40 23.04 5.86
CA ASN A 194 -3.50 24.49 5.83
C ASN A 194 -2.22 25.08 6.43
N HIS A 195 -1.35 25.61 5.57
CA HIS A 195 -0.09 26.21 6.02
C HIS A 195 -0.28 27.43 6.92
N SER A 196 -1.34 28.22 6.74
CA SER A 196 -1.59 29.43 7.54
C SER A 196 -1.96 29.09 8.99
N ASP A 197 -2.66 27.97 9.18
CA ASP A 197 -3.11 27.49 10.50
C ASP A 197 -2.20 26.38 11.06
N ASN A 198 -1.03 26.15 10.45
CA ASN A 198 -0.07 25.08 10.80
C ASN A 198 -0.67 23.66 10.81
N ILE A 199 -1.71 23.40 10.01
CA ILE A 199 -2.30 22.07 9.85
C ILE A 199 -1.50 21.32 8.78
N LYS A 200 -0.86 20.22 9.16
CA LYS A 200 -0.09 19.34 8.27
C LYS A 200 -0.90 18.09 7.91
N LEU A 201 -0.60 17.53 6.73
CA LEU A 201 -1.14 16.24 6.32
C LEU A 201 -0.71 15.14 7.33
N PRO A 202 -1.59 14.18 7.69
CA PRO A 202 -1.24 13.08 8.59
C PRO A 202 -0.04 12.26 8.08
N GLU A 203 0.89 11.91 8.96
CA GLU A 203 2.13 11.18 8.60
C GLU A 203 1.85 9.78 8.01
N ASN A 204 0.81 9.11 8.49
CA ASN A 204 0.40 7.78 7.98
C ASN A 204 -0.48 7.87 6.72
N GLY A 205 -0.63 9.06 6.13
CA GLY A 205 -1.61 9.30 5.07
C GLY A 205 -3.05 9.35 5.58
N ILE A 206 -3.98 9.58 4.66
CA ILE A 206 -5.40 9.63 4.97
C ILE A 206 -6.25 9.12 3.81
N LYS A 207 -7.28 8.34 4.11
CA LYS A 207 -8.28 7.93 3.13
C LYS A 207 -9.14 9.13 2.74
N LEU A 208 -9.27 9.39 1.45
CA LEU A 208 -10.10 10.50 0.97
C LEU A 208 -11.53 10.34 1.50
N PHE A 209 -12.07 11.45 2.02
CA PHE A 209 -13.43 11.52 2.59
C PHE A 209 -13.67 10.61 3.81
N SER A 210 -12.63 10.12 4.48
CA SER A 210 -12.82 9.48 5.78
C SER A 210 -13.19 10.51 6.86
N PRO A 211 -13.89 10.11 7.93
CA PRO A 211 -14.10 10.96 9.09
C PRO A 211 -12.78 11.48 9.66
N THR A 212 -12.76 12.74 10.08
CA THR A 212 -11.60 13.39 10.71
C THR A 212 -11.98 14.02 12.05
N ASN A 213 -10.99 14.20 12.93
CA ASN A 213 -11.21 14.89 14.21
C ASN A 213 -11.61 16.37 14.02
N ASN A 214 -11.38 16.93 12.84
CA ASN A 214 -11.70 18.32 12.49
C ASN A 214 -12.98 18.43 11.64
N ASP A 215 -13.78 17.35 11.56
CA ASP A 215 -15.02 17.37 10.79
C ASP A 215 -16.01 18.38 11.39
N SER A 216 -16.35 19.38 10.57
CA SER A 216 -17.32 20.41 10.93
C SER A 216 -18.57 20.25 10.07
N PRO A 217 -19.79 20.38 10.64
CA PRO A 217 -21.02 20.35 9.86
C PRO A 217 -21.01 21.48 8.84
N VAL A 218 -21.42 21.16 7.61
CA VAL A 218 -21.46 22.14 6.52
C VAL A 218 -22.73 22.95 6.61
N ILE A 219 -22.59 24.27 6.61
CA ILE A 219 -23.74 25.16 6.42
C ILE A 219 -24.07 25.15 4.92
N LEU A 220 -25.14 24.46 4.53
CA LEU A 220 -25.56 24.32 3.13
C LEU A 220 -26.00 25.67 2.55
N SER A 221 -26.65 26.48 3.38
CA SER A 221 -27.07 27.84 3.04
C SER A 221 -27.31 28.61 4.32
N GLY A 222 -27.03 29.91 4.33
CA GLY A 222 -27.43 30.77 5.43
C GLY A 222 -27.42 32.24 5.05
N TYR A 223 -28.10 33.04 5.86
CA TYR A 223 -28.30 34.47 5.66
C TYR A 223 -28.01 35.21 6.96
N LEU A 224 -27.19 36.26 6.86
CA LEU A 224 -27.05 37.28 7.88
C LEU A 224 -27.87 38.47 7.43
N ILE A 225 -28.79 38.90 8.28
CA ILE A 225 -29.71 39.98 8.01
C ILE A 225 -29.45 41.04 9.08
N ILE A 226 -29.14 42.25 8.63
CA ILE A 226 -28.94 43.39 9.52
C ILE A 226 -30.22 44.22 9.51
N CYS A 227 -30.80 44.47 10.68
CA CYS A 227 -31.97 45.34 10.82
C CYS A 227 -32.00 45.99 12.19
N SER A 228 -32.21 47.31 12.24
CA SER A 228 -32.33 48.07 13.49
C SER A 228 -33.56 47.70 14.32
N LEU A 229 -34.54 47.01 13.73
CA LEU A 229 -35.78 46.59 14.39
C LEU A 229 -35.67 45.26 15.15
N PHE A 230 -34.50 44.62 15.14
CA PHE A 230 -34.21 43.38 15.88
C PHE A 230 -33.84 43.61 17.36
N ASP A 231 -34.04 44.82 17.89
CA ASP A 231 -33.80 45.10 19.30
C ASP A 231 -34.83 44.39 20.20
N ILE A 232 -34.32 43.61 21.15
CA ILE A 232 -35.08 42.70 22.03
C ILE A 232 -35.57 43.42 23.29
N SER A 233 -35.22 44.70 23.46
CA SER A 233 -35.28 45.41 24.73
C SER A 233 -36.62 45.34 25.48
N GLU A 234 -37.80 45.27 24.84
CA GLU A 234 -39.08 45.20 25.59
C GLU A 234 -40.26 44.43 24.94
N LYS A 235 -40.10 43.69 23.82
CA LYS A 235 -41.23 43.03 23.11
C LYS A 235 -40.95 41.58 22.71
N LYS A 236 -41.99 40.72 22.78
CA LYS A 236 -41.99 39.41 22.09
C LYS A 236 -41.77 39.63 20.60
N LEU A 237 -40.57 39.33 20.12
CA LEU A 237 -40.18 39.53 18.74
C LEU A 237 -40.75 38.38 17.88
N ASN A 238 -41.65 38.70 16.95
CA ASN A 238 -42.16 37.75 15.95
C ASN A 238 -41.65 38.16 14.57
N ILE A 239 -40.71 37.39 14.02
CA ILE A 239 -40.11 37.65 12.72
C ILE A 239 -40.70 36.69 11.71
N THR A 240 -41.27 37.20 10.62
CA THR A 240 -41.68 36.41 9.46
C THR A 240 -40.75 36.68 8.30
N LEU A 241 -40.15 35.64 7.74
CA LEU A 241 -39.32 35.70 6.55
C LEU A 241 -40.11 35.16 5.36
N ALA A 242 -40.23 35.94 4.29
CA ALA A 242 -40.82 35.50 3.03
C ALA A 242 -39.75 34.92 2.12
N LEU A 243 -39.97 33.70 1.63
CA LEU A 243 -39.06 33.02 0.70
C LEU A 243 -39.49 33.27 -0.75
N GLU A 244 -38.51 33.36 -1.65
CA GLU A 244 -38.70 33.49 -3.10
C GLU A 244 -39.48 32.29 -3.67
N ASP A 245 -39.06 31.08 -3.26
CA ASP A 245 -39.64 29.81 -3.70
C ASP A 245 -40.14 28.97 -2.51
N SER A 246 -40.99 27.97 -2.80
CA SER A 246 -41.39 26.99 -1.79
C SER A 246 -40.20 26.14 -1.37
N TRP A 247 -39.91 26.13 -0.06
CA TRP A 247 -38.82 25.33 0.50
C TRP A 247 -39.34 24.00 1.03
N ASN A 248 -38.72 22.88 0.63
CA ASN A 248 -39.15 21.53 1.05
C ASN A 248 -38.36 20.96 2.24
N GLY A 249 -37.48 21.73 2.88
CA GLY A 249 -36.73 21.29 4.06
C GLY A 249 -37.54 21.30 5.36
N ASN A 250 -36.93 20.72 6.42
CA ASN A 250 -37.52 20.59 7.75
C ASN A 250 -37.08 21.78 8.64
N PRO A 251 -38.01 22.50 9.30
CA PRO A 251 -37.67 23.63 10.18
C PRO A 251 -36.67 23.31 11.29
N THR A 252 -36.58 22.05 11.73
CA THR A 252 -35.59 21.61 12.73
C THR A 252 -34.15 21.67 12.24
N ASP A 253 -33.94 21.70 10.92
CA ASP A 253 -32.62 21.79 10.29
C ASP A 253 -32.12 23.24 10.20
N ILE A 254 -32.97 24.21 10.58
CA ILE A 254 -32.64 25.64 10.60
C ILE A 254 -32.17 26.04 12.00
N THR A 255 -30.95 26.55 12.07
CA THR A 255 -30.47 27.29 13.24
C THR A 255 -30.66 28.78 12.99
N ALA A 256 -31.52 29.42 13.78
CA ALA A 256 -31.75 30.86 13.77
C ALA A 256 -31.26 31.49 15.08
N LYS A 257 -30.41 32.50 15.01
CA LYS A 257 -29.88 33.23 16.17
C LYS A 257 -29.92 34.73 15.91
N ILE A 258 -30.26 35.51 16.92
CA ILE A 258 -30.29 36.97 16.86
C ILE A 258 -29.25 37.56 17.81
N ARG A 259 -28.59 38.64 17.42
CA ARG A 259 -27.63 39.37 18.24
C ARG A 259 -28.23 40.70 18.66
N SER A 260 -28.44 40.90 19.95
CA SER A 260 -28.72 42.20 20.57
C SER A 260 -27.77 42.44 21.75
N GLU A 261 -27.33 43.68 21.98
CA GLU A 261 -26.42 44.06 23.09
C GLU A 261 -25.18 43.15 23.24
N ASN A 262 -24.58 42.72 22.12
CA ASN A 262 -23.46 41.76 22.06
C ASN A 262 -23.72 40.32 22.52
N LYS A 263 -24.97 39.92 22.78
CA LYS A 263 -25.32 38.52 23.10
C LYS A 263 -26.11 37.87 21.97
N TRP A 264 -25.82 36.58 21.70
CA TRP A 264 -26.58 35.77 20.75
C TRP A 264 -27.70 35.00 21.47
N THR A 265 -28.92 35.08 20.95
CA THR A 265 -30.11 34.38 21.46
C THR A 265 -30.69 33.48 20.37
N SER A 266 -30.99 32.23 20.69
CA SER A 266 -31.57 31.26 19.75
C SER A 266 -33.07 31.52 19.54
N LEU A 267 -33.53 31.33 18.30
CA LEU A 267 -34.93 31.46 17.90
C LEU A 267 -35.48 30.09 17.47
N SER A 268 -36.71 29.80 17.85
CA SER A 268 -37.45 28.65 17.35
C SER A 268 -38.03 28.97 15.96
N VAL A 269 -37.96 28.00 15.04
CA VAL A 269 -38.36 28.18 13.64
C VAL A 269 -39.62 27.35 13.35
N ARG A 270 -40.62 27.97 12.74
CA ARG A 270 -41.83 27.32 12.22
C ARG A 270 -42.02 27.67 10.76
N LYS A 271 -42.43 26.69 9.96
CA LYS A 271 -42.73 26.88 8.53
C LYS A 271 -44.24 27.06 8.32
N GLU A 272 -44.60 28.07 7.55
CA GLU A 272 -45.96 28.37 7.13
C GLU A 272 -45.98 28.66 5.62
N ALA A 273 -46.27 27.63 4.81
CA ALA A 273 -46.22 27.71 3.34
C ALA A 273 -44.84 28.22 2.83
N ASN A 274 -44.80 29.41 2.22
CA ASN A 274 -43.57 30.07 1.74
C ASN A 274 -42.93 31.01 2.77
N ASN A 275 -43.39 30.98 4.03
CA ASN A 275 -42.87 31.83 5.09
C ASN A 275 -42.22 31.02 6.21
N LEU A 276 -41.18 31.58 6.83
CA LEU A 276 -40.59 31.09 8.07
C LEU A 276 -40.89 32.06 9.20
N LYS A 277 -41.58 31.59 10.25
CA LYS A 277 -41.79 32.34 11.49
C LYS A 277 -40.74 31.98 12.52
N LEU A 278 -40.08 33.01 13.05
CA LEU A 278 -39.09 32.90 14.11
C LEU A 278 -39.66 33.50 15.39
N LEU A 279 -39.62 32.71 16.47
CA LEU A 279 -40.11 33.10 17.79
C LEU A 279 -38.97 32.94 18.80
N VAL A 280 -38.79 33.93 19.66
CA VAL A 280 -37.82 33.86 20.77
C VAL A 280 -38.18 32.68 21.67
N SER A 281 -37.24 31.76 21.86
CA SER A 281 -37.41 30.59 22.72
C SER A 281 -37.29 31.01 24.20
N ASP A 282 -38.16 30.50 25.07
CA ASP A 282 -38.08 30.72 26.52
C ASP A 282 -36.92 29.94 27.19
N ASP A 283 -36.31 28.98 26.47
CA ASP A 283 -35.14 28.23 26.91
C ASP A 283 -33.83 28.93 26.52
N ILE A 284 -33.24 29.63 27.50
CA ILE A 284 -31.96 30.33 27.38
C ILE A 284 -30.83 29.31 27.59
N ASN A 285 -30.29 28.75 26.52
CA ASN A 285 -28.96 28.13 26.54
C ASN A 285 -27.98 29.04 25.78
N PRO A 286 -27.15 29.86 26.47
CA PRO A 286 -26.12 30.64 25.82
C PRO A 286 -24.99 29.69 25.40
N ILE A 287 -24.77 29.54 24.10
CA ILE A 287 -23.55 28.93 23.57
C ILE A 287 -22.58 30.06 23.24
N ASP A 288 -21.44 30.06 23.93
CA ASP A 288 -20.45 31.13 24.00
C ASP A 288 -19.39 31.09 22.88
N GLN A 289 -19.78 30.70 21.67
CA GLN A 289 -18.86 30.81 20.52
C GLN A 289 -19.14 32.09 19.73
N PRO A 290 -18.26 33.11 19.81
CA PRO A 290 -18.36 34.26 18.93
C PRO A 290 -18.11 33.78 17.49
N ILE A 291 -19.08 34.00 16.61
CA ILE A 291 -18.83 33.93 15.17
C ILE A 291 -17.83 35.05 14.87
N THR A 292 -16.56 34.69 14.67
CA THR A 292 -15.50 35.59 14.19
C THR A 292 -15.80 35.95 12.75
N LEU A 293 -16.71 36.90 12.57
CA LEU A 293 -16.94 37.57 11.30
C LEU A 293 -15.75 38.52 11.03
N ASN A 294 -14.94 38.20 10.02
CA ASN A 294 -13.86 39.01 9.46
C ASN A 294 -13.98 40.52 9.74
N ASN A 295 -13.46 41.00 10.88
CA ASN A 295 -13.38 42.42 11.26
C ASN A 295 -14.63 43.28 11.01
N MET A 296 -15.82 42.69 10.88
CA MET A 296 -17.07 43.42 10.69
C MET A 296 -17.68 43.69 12.07
N THR A 297 -17.47 44.90 12.57
CA THR A 297 -18.15 45.38 13.77
C THR A 297 -19.54 45.89 13.36
N PHE A 298 -20.56 45.05 13.52
CA PHE A 298 -21.94 45.48 13.33
C PHE A 298 -22.38 46.29 14.55
N LYS A 299 -22.64 47.59 14.34
CA LYS A 299 -23.21 48.49 15.37
C LYS A 299 -24.73 48.36 15.52
N VAL A 300 -25.34 47.42 14.79
CA VAL A 300 -26.80 47.25 14.65
C VAL A 300 -27.13 45.78 14.92
N PRO A 301 -28.28 45.46 15.53
CA PRO A 301 -28.74 44.08 15.74
C PRO A 301 -28.75 43.23 14.45
N THR A 302 -28.37 41.95 14.57
CA THR A 302 -28.21 41.04 13.42
C THR A 302 -28.88 39.69 13.63
N LEU A 303 -29.60 39.20 12.63
CA LEU A 303 -30.16 37.85 12.59
C LEU A 303 -29.28 36.96 11.71
N ASN A 304 -28.85 35.81 12.24
CA ASN A 304 -28.18 34.75 11.50
C ASN A 304 -29.15 33.56 11.36
N ILE A 305 -29.40 33.16 10.11
CA ILE A 305 -30.08 31.92 9.78
C ILE A 305 -29.12 31.02 9.02
N SER A 306 -29.07 29.76 9.40
CA SER A 306 -28.23 28.76 8.76
C SER A 306 -28.95 27.43 8.69
N VAL A 307 -28.76 26.72 7.58
CA VAL A 307 -29.28 25.37 7.36
C VAL A 307 -28.09 24.43 7.29
N THR A 308 -28.06 23.46 8.20
CA THR A 308 -26.95 22.49 8.29
C THR A 308 -27.28 21.14 7.67
N ASN A 309 -28.56 20.85 7.42
CA ASN A 309 -29.00 19.60 6.80
C ASN A 309 -30.23 19.81 5.90
N GLY A 310 -30.46 18.87 4.97
CA GLY A 310 -31.62 18.91 4.09
C GLY A 310 -31.46 19.83 2.87
N SER A 311 -32.48 20.64 2.56
CA SER A 311 -32.55 21.47 1.35
C SER A 311 -32.02 22.88 1.61
N THR A 312 -31.30 23.46 0.65
CA THR A 312 -30.84 24.87 0.70
C THR A 312 -32.03 25.82 0.83
N LEU A 313 -31.85 26.89 1.61
CA LEU A 313 -32.87 27.91 1.82
C LEU A 313 -32.96 28.83 0.59
N PRO A 314 -34.14 29.00 -0.04
CA PRO A 314 -34.36 29.98 -1.10
C PRO A 314 -34.01 31.40 -0.63
N ASN A 315 -33.86 32.33 -1.57
CA ASN A 315 -33.63 33.73 -1.20
C ASN A 315 -34.79 34.26 -0.35
N ILE A 316 -34.46 35.12 0.59
CA ILE A 316 -35.44 35.84 1.41
C ILE A 316 -35.83 37.11 0.64
N THR A 317 -37.09 37.23 0.25
CA THR A 317 -37.62 38.35 -0.54
C THR A 317 -38.17 39.47 0.32
N GLY A 318 -38.51 39.18 1.58
CA GLY A 318 -39.05 40.17 2.51
C GLY A 318 -38.99 39.70 3.97
N ILE A 319 -38.98 40.66 4.89
CA ILE A 319 -39.02 40.41 6.33
C ILE A 319 -40.05 41.31 6.99
N THR A 320 -40.91 40.69 7.78
CA THR A 320 -41.93 41.36 8.58
C THR A 320 -41.65 41.13 10.05
N ILE A 321 -41.44 42.20 10.82
CA ILE A 321 -41.18 42.15 12.26
C ILE A 321 -42.40 42.77 12.96
N ASN A 322 -43.11 41.99 13.78
CA ASN A 322 -44.31 42.44 14.50
C ASN A 322 -45.32 43.18 13.59
N SER A 323 -45.57 42.64 12.40
CA SER A 323 -46.45 43.22 11.36
C SER A 323 -45.96 44.50 10.68
N THR A 324 -44.67 44.83 10.80
CA THR A 324 -44.02 45.95 10.09
C THR A 324 -43.02 45.42 9.08
N GLU A 325 -43.12 45.83 7.81
CA GLU A 325 -42.12 45.50 6.80
C GLU A 325 -40.80 46.24 7.06
N ALA A 326 -39.68 45.53 6.94
CA ALA A 326 -38.35 46.07 7.15
C ALA A 326 -37.53 46.06 5.85
N LYS A 327 -36.77 47.13 5.61
CA LYS A 327 -35.69 47.11 4.63
C LYS A 327 -34.50 46.38 5.23
N ILE A 328 -33.91 45.47 4.44
CA ILE A 328 -32.88 44.56 4.90
C ILE A 328 -31.61 44.70 4.06
N GLU A 329 -30.48 44.58 4.72
CA GLU A 329 -29.22 44.19 4.09
C GLU A 329 -28.98 42.72 4.41
N GLN A 330 -28.90 41.90 3.37
CA GLN A 330 -28.75 40.46 3.47
C GLN A 330 -27.40 40.03 2.91
N TYR A 331 -26.71 39.17 3.65
CA TYR A 331 -25.43 38.58 3.28
C TYR A 331 -25.57 37.07 3.27
N SER A 332 -25.16 36.40 2.20
CA SER A 332 -25.23 34.94 2.10
C SER A 332 -23.96 34.28 2.63
N ILE A 333 -24.11 33.15 3.33
CA ILE A 333 -23.02 32.24 3.74
C ILE A 333 -22.67 31.35 2.58
N TYR A 334 -21.37 31.25 2.28
CA TYR A 334 -20.88 30.15 1.47
C TYR A 334 -20.43 28.99 2.36
N PRO A 335 -20.81 27.74 2.02
CA PRO A 335 -20.47 26.54 2.78
C PRO A 335 -18.96 26.38 3.09
N MET A 336 -18.10 26.99 2.29
CA MET A 336 -16.65 26.75 2.22
C MET A 336 -15.79 27.53 3.18
N THR A 337 -16.36 28.56 3.78
CA THR A 337 -15.56 29.54 4.50
C THR A 337 -16.01 29.69 5.94
N ASN A 338 -17.18 29.17 6.34
CA ASN A 338 -17.85 29.29 7.66
C ASN A 338 -17.79 30.69 8.33
N SER A 339 -17.22 31.68 7.65
CA SER A 339 -16.63 32.91 8.19
C SER A 339 -16.59 34.03 7.14
N ILE A 340 -16.74 33.73 5.84
CA ILE A 340 -16.75 34.74 4.77
C ILE A 340 -18.18 34.93 4.28
N TRP A 341 -18.68 36.14 4.47
CA TRP A 341 -20.01 36.59 4.06
C TRP A 341 -19.86 37.46 2.81
N SER A 342 -20.72 37.26 1.81
CA SER A 342 -20.66 38.05 0.58
C SER A 342 -21.89 38.95 0.41
N VAL A 343 -21.65 40.14 -0.15
CA VAL A 343 -22.66 41.18 -0.42
C VAL A 343 -23.36 40.96 -1.76
N GLN A 344 -22.81 40.10 -2.62
CA GLN A 344 -23.33 39.92 -3.98
C GLN A 344 -24.48 38.90 -4.01
N LYS A 345 -25.57 39.30 -4.68
CA LYS A 345 -26.63 38.41 -5.18
C LYS A 345 -25.98 37.31 -6.02
N SER A 346 -25.83 36.11 -5.49
CA SER A 346 -25.32 34.96 -6.25
C SER A 346 -26.49 34.30 -6.97
N GLU A 347 -26.42 34.22 -8.30
CA GLU A 347 -27.46 33.65 -9.16
C GLU A 347 -27.57 32.12 -9.09
N THR A 348 -26.67 31.37 -8.46
CA THR A 348 -26.86 29.92 -8.24
C THR A 348 -25.99 29.42 -7.10
N GLN A 349 -26.58 29.04 -5.96
CA GLN A 349 -25.91 28.17 -4.97
C GLN A 349 -25.69 26.80 -5.63
N GLN A 350 -24.44 26.42 -5.90
CA GLN A 350 -24.15 25.08 -6.41
C GLN A 350 -24.42 24.05 -5.31
N LEU A 351 -25.39 23.17 -5.58
CA LEU A 351 -25.74 22.07 -4.70
C LEU A 351 -24.55 21.09 -4.63
N LEU A 352 -24.13 20.71 -3.41
CA LEU A 352 -23.19 19.61 -3.23
C LEU A 352 -23.88 18.30 -3.61
N THR A 353 -23.41 17.65 -4.67
CA THR A 353 -23.97 16.41 -5.23
C THR A 353 -23.12 15.20 -4.86
N ASN A 354 -21.80 15.30 -5.02
CA ASN A 354 -20.84 14.22 -4.80
C ASN A 354 -19.72 14.64 -3.85
N ASP A 355 -19.03 13.65 -3.28
CA ASP A 355 -17.86 13.90 -2.44
C ASP A 355 -16.76 14.60 -3.26
N THR A 356 -16.23 15.69 -2.72
CA THR A 356 -15.43 16.63 -3.48
C THR A 356 -14.28 17.16 -2.63
N PHE A 357 -13.06 17.19 -3.17
CA PHE A 357 -11.92 17.81 -2.50
C PHE A 357 -11.39 19.02 -3.26
N TYR A 358 -10.63 19.86 -2.55
CA TYR A 358 -10.19 21.17 -3.01
C TYR A 358 -8.71 21.34 -2.67
N LEU A 359 -7.94 21.81 -3.65
CA LEU A 359 -6.52 22.10 -3.54
C LEU A 359 -6.31 23.61 -3.66
N GLY A 360 -5.67 24.20 -2.65
CA GLY A 360 -5.32 25.62 -2.63
C GLY A 360 -3.84 25.83 -2.92
N PHE A 361 -3.54 26.69 -3.89
CA PHE A 361 -2.19 27.01 -4.33
C PHE A 361 -1.88 28.49 -4.10
N THR A 362 -0.64 28.78 -3.70
CA THR A 362 -0.09 30.15 -3.60
C THR A 362 1.19 30.24 -4.42
N GLY A 363 1.63 31.44 -4.80
CA GLY A 363 2.90 31.66 -5.51
C GLY A 363 2.91 31.24 -6.98
N VAL A 364 1.85 30.61 -7.48
CA VAL A 364 1.65 30.30 -8.91
C VAL A 364 0.88 31.43 -9.60
N LEU A 365 1.20 31.69 -10.87
CA LEU A 365 0.52 32.68 -11.71
C LEU A 365 -0.34 32.00 -12.79
N PRO A 366 -1.46 32.62 -13.24
CA PRO A 366 -2.24 32.14 -14.37
C PRO A 366 -1.35 31.96 -15.62
N GLY A 367 -1.49 30.82 -16.29
CA GLY A 367 -0.64 30.41 -17.41
C GLY A 367 0.54 29.51 -17.03
N GLN A 368 0.87 29.38 -15.75
CA GLN A 368 1.93 28.49 -15.29
C GLN A 368 1.43 27.05 -15.10
N THR A 369 2.35 26.10 -15.06
CA THR A 369 2.02 24.67 -14.92
C THR A 369 1.94 24.26 -13.45
N LEU A 370 0.84 23.62 -13.05
CA LEU A 370 0.70 22.91 -11.79
C LEU A 370 1.16 21.46 -11.99
N SER A 371 2.26 21.05 -11.35
CA SER A 371 2.79 19.68 -11.43
C SER A 371 2.80 19.05 -10.04
N LEU A 372 1.91 18.08 -9.82
CA LEU A 372 1.80 17.36 -8.56
C LEU A 372 2.23 15.91 -8.74
N TYR A 373 2.97 15.36 -7.79
CA TYR A 373 3.14 13.92 -7.66
C TYR A 373 2.28 13.43 -6.51
N TRP A 374 1.40 12.50 -6.83
CA TRP A 374 0.49 11.87 -5.89
C TRP A 374 1.10 10.56 -5.43
N GLN A 375 1.40 10.46 -4.15
CA GLN A 375 1.69 9.18 -3.51
C GLN A 375 0.38 8.69 -2.89
N LEU A 376 -0.28 7.74 -3.56
CA LEU A 376 -1.57 7.23 -3.16
C LEU A 376 -1.73 5.74 -3.47
N ASP A 377 -2.69 5.13 -2.77
CA ASP A 377 -3.13 3.75 -2.97
C ASP A 377 -4.63 3.76 -3.28
N GLY A 378 -5.02 3.41 -4.51
CA GLY A 378 -6.40 3.43 -4.98
C GLY A 378 -6.99 2.03 -5.10
N PHE A 379 -8.09 1.78 -4.38
CA PHE A 379 -8.76 0.46 -4.33
C PHE A 379 -9.89 0.30 -5.33
N GLU A 380 -10.57 1.39 -5.69
CA GLU A 380 -11.69 1.39 -6.63
C GLU A 380 -11.49 2.46 -7.70
N GLU A 381 -12.06 2.23 -8.89
CA GLU A 381 -12.00 3.20 -9.97
C GLU A 381 -13.05 4.30 -9.81
N PHE A 382 -12.60 5.55 -9.85
CA PHE A 382 -13.45 6.73 -9.88
C PHE A 382 -13.29 7.49 -11.19
N SER A 383 -14.35 8.18 -11.60
CA SER A 383 -14.24 9.23 -12.60
C SER A 383 -14.06 10.57 -11.88
N ILE A 384 -13.06 11.36 -12.27
CA ILE A 384 -12.75 12.63 -11.61
C ILE A 384 -12.98 13.77 -12.59
N SER A 385 -13.79 14.75 -12.16
CA SER A 385 -13.97 16.01 -12.89
C SER A 385 -13.26 17.12 -12.15
N TRP A 386 -12.32 17.78 -12.84
CA TRP A 386 -11.54 18.89 -12.30
C TRP A 386 -12.15 20.23 -12.69
N PHE A 387 -12.23 21.15 -11.74
CA PHE A 387 -12.70 22.51 -11.92
C PHE A 387 -11.72 23.50 -11.32
N TYR A 388 -11.76 24.75 -11.77
CA TYR A 388 -10.99 25.85 -11.22
C TYR A 388 -11.88 27.06 -10.95
N LEU A 389 -11.44 27.92 -10.03
CA LEU A 389 -12.20 29.11 -9.65
C LEU A 389 -11.77 30.32 -10.50
N ASN A 390 -12.74 30.91 -11.20
CA ASN A 390 -12.49 32.01 -12.13
C ASN A 390 -12.78 33.40 -11.52
N LYS A 391 -12.46 34.45 -12.29
CA LYS A 391 -12.71 35.86 -11.93
C LYS A 391 -14.18 36.22 -11.68
N ASP A 392 -15.10 35.47 -12.29
CA ASP A 392 -16.55 35.67 -12.13
C ASP A 392 -17.06 34.96 -10.86
N ASN A 393 -16.14 34.43 -10.03
CA ASN A 393 -16.43 33.71 -8.79
C ASN A 393 -17.30 32.47 -9.03
N THR A 394 -17.04 31.75 -10.12
CA THR A 394 -17.73 30.51 -10.52
C THR A 394 -16.73 29.36 -10.77
N TRP A 395 -17.15 28.13 -10.46
CA TRP A 395 -16.37 26.93 -10.79
C TRP A 395 -16.52 26.61 -12.29
N GLN A 396 -15.43 26.68 -13.03
CA GLN A 396 -15.38 26.29 -14.44
C GLN A 396 -14.65 24.98 -14.62
N LEU A 397 -15.13 24.14 -15.55
CA LEU A 397 -14.49 22.86 -15.87
C LEU A 397 -13.09 23.09 -16.42
N LEU A 398 -12.12 22.33 -15.91
CA LEU A 398 -10.75 22.34 -16.38
C LEU A 398 -10.64 21.46 -17.64
N THR A 399 -10.87 22.06 -18.81
CA THR A 399 -10.88 21.37 -20.11
C THR A 399 -9.50 21.28 -20.78
N GLN A 400 -8.51 22.03 -20.29
CA GLN A 400 -7.14 21.97 -20.79
C GLN A 400 -6.48 20.61 -20.49
N LEU A 401 -5.47 20.26 -21.28
CA LEU A 401 -4.82 18.95 -21.29
C LEU A 401 -4.25 18.61 -19.90
N VAL A 402 -5.00 17.83 -19.12
CA VAL A 402 -4.50 17.21 -17.88
C VAL A 402 -3.67 16.00 -18.29
N ASN A 403 -2.36 16.06 -18.08
CA ASN A 403 -1.52 14.88 -18.21
C ASN A 403 -1.60 14.12 -16.87
N ASP A 404 -2.50 13.14 -16.84
CA ASP A 404 -2.76 12.32 -15.66
C ASP A 404 -2.08 10.94 -15.79
N GLN A 405 -0.98 10.75 -15.06
CA GLN A 405 -0.33 9.45 -14.91
C GLN A 405 -0.86 8.65 -13.72
N THR A 406 -1.76 9.23 -12.91
CA THR A 406 -2.38 8.57 -11.74
C THR A 406 -3.56 7.69 -12.10
N ARG A 407 -4.02 7.71 -13.37
CA ARG A 407 -5.21 7.01 -13.86
C ARG A 407 -6.47 7.37 -13.04
N ASN A 408 -6.79 8.66 -12.91
CA ASN A 408 -7.86 9.20 -12.06
C ASN A 408 -7.67 8.90 -10.57
N LEU A 409 -6.48 9.21 -10.03
CA LEU A 409 -6.09 8.97 -8.64
C LEU A 409 -6.22 7.52 -8.19
N PHE A 410 -5.99 6.59 -9.11
CA PHE A 410 -6.06 5.16 -8.87
C PHE A 410 -4.70 4.55 -8.51
N ASN A 411 -3.63 5.11 -9.08
CA ASN A 411 -2.26 4.75 -8.77
C ASN A 411 -1.42 6.00 -8.48
N ARG A 412 -0.28 5.82 -7.81
CA ARG A 412 0.72 6.89 -7.68
C ARG A 412 1.18 7.38 -9.05
N GLY A 413 1.52 8.66 -9.16
CA GLY A 413 2.02 9.22 -10.41
C GLY A 413 1.97 10.75 -10.44
N THR A 414 2.40 11.32 -11.56
CA THR A 414 2.30 12.77 -11.78
C THR A 414 0.95 13.16 -12.38
N LEU A 415 0.38 14.24 -11.87
CA LEU A 415 -0.77 14.94 -12.43
C LEU A 415 -0.29 16.35 -12.79
N LYS A 416 -0.27 16.67 -14.08
CA LYS A 416 0.15 17.99 -14.58
C LYS A 416 -1.00 18.69 -15.29
N THR A 417 -1.20 19.96 -14.99
CA THR A 417 -2.19 20.80 -15.67
C THR A 417 -1.73 22.25 -15.74
N LEU A 418 -2.24 23.01 -16.70
CA LEU A 418 -1.99 24.45 -16.80
C LEU A 418 -3.02 25.20 -15.94
N LEU A 419 -2.59 26.19 -15.16
CA LEU A 419 -3.51 27.08 -14.49
C LEU A 419 -4.15 28.02 -15.54
N PRO A 420 -5.47 28.03 -15.73
CA PRO A 420 -6.10 28.84 -16.77
C PRO A 420 -5.87 30.34 -16.56
N GLN A 421 -5.78 31.10 -17.65
CA GLN A 421 -5.47 32.55 -17.64
C GLN A 421 -6.52 33.40 -16.89
N ASN A 422 -7.77 32.94 -16.83
CA ASN A 422 -8.87 33.59 -16.13
C ASN A 422 -9.07 33.08 -14.69
N ALA A 423 -8.16 32.26 -14.16
CA ALA A 423 -8.16 31.85 -12.77
C ALA A 423 -7.93 33.07 -11.86
N PHE A 424 -8.60 33.12 -10.71
CA PHE A 424 -8.60 34.29 -9.84
C PHE A 424 -8.38 33.91 -8.39
N ASN A 425 -7.63 34.75 -7.66
CA ASN A 425 -7.22 34.50 -6.27
C ASN A 425 -7.92 35.40 -5.24
N GLN A 426 -8.73 36.39 -5.66
CA GLN A 426 -9.53 37.25 -4.77
C GLN A 426 -11.02 36.89 -4.84
N THR A 427 -11.32 35.62 -4.61
CA THR A 427 -12.67 35.06 -4.76
C THR A 427 -13.43 35.06 -3.44
N SER A 428 -14.76 35.12 -3.48
CA SER A 428 -15.60 35.01 -2.28
C SER A 428 -16.04 33.58 -1.95
N LEU A 429 -15.98 32.64 -2.90
CA LEU A 429 -16.36 31.23 -2.66
C LEU A 429 -15.34 30.48 -1.80
N MET A 430 -14.06 30.84 -1.87
CA MET A 430 -12.97 30.17 -1.17
C MET A 430 -12.04 31.21 -0.51
N PRO A 431 -11.21 30.83 0.48
CA PRO A 431 -10.25 31.74 1.08
C PRO A 431 -9.41 32.50 0.04
N THR A 432 -9.30 33.81 0.23
CA THR A 432 -8.62 34.72 -0.68
C THR A 432 -7.09 34.54 -0.65
N ASN A 433 -6.41 35.13 -1.63
CA ASN A 433 -4.96 35.04 -1.87
C ASN A 433 -4.47 33.64 -2.25
N LYS A 434 -5.37 32.76 -2.73
CA LYS A 434 -5.07 31.39 -3.16
C LYS A 434 -5.81 31.08 -4.46
N TYR A 435 -5.17 30.32 -5.34
CA TYR A 435 -5.83 29.71 -6.50
C TYR A 435 -6.37 28.35 -6.11
N TRP A 436 -7.60 28.05 -6.53
CA TRP A 436 -8.29 26.83 -6.10
C TRP A 436 -8.61 25.92 -7.27
N LEU A 437 -8.26 24.64 -7.10
CA LEU A 437 -8.78 23.55 -7.91
C LEU A 437 -9.78 22.74 -7.08
N LYS A 438 -10.87 22.33 -7.72
CA LYS A 438 -11.91 21.44 -7.18
C LYS A 438 -11.86 20.14 -7.96
N ALA A 439 -11.90 19.01 -7.26
CA ALA A 439 -12.00 17.69 -7.85
C ALA A 439 -13.24 16.98 -7.31
N GLU A 440 -14.18 16.69 -8.21
CA GLU A 440 -15.40 15.96 -7.90
C GLU A 440 -15.21 14.48 -8.28
N MET A 441 -15.38 13.59 -7.31
CA MET A 441 -15.19 12.15 -7.51
C MET A 441 -16.55 11.48 -7.69
N ILE A 442 -16.73 10.80 -8.82
CA ILE A 442 -17.95 10.09 -9.17
C ILE A 442 -17.64 8.59 -9.23
N PRO A 443 -18.27 7.76 -8.39
CA PRO A 443 -18.07 6.31 -8.43
C PRO A 443 -18.59 5.73 -9.75
N LYS A 444 -17.79 4.89 -10.41
CA LYS A 444 -18.22 4.22 -11.66
C LYS A 444 -19.26 3.12 -11.42
N VAL A 445 -19.25 2.51 -10.23
CA VAL A 445 -20.19 1.44 -9.86
C VAL A 445 -21.17 1.97 -8.83
N SER A 446 -22.45 2.03 -9.20
CA SER A 446 -23.55 2.39 -8.30
C SER A 446 -24.16 1.13 -7.70
N GLY A 447 -23.90 0.86 -6.43
CA GLY A 447 -24.52 -0.21 -5.66
C GLY A 447 -24.21 0.01 -4.19
N GLY A 448 -25.17 -0.24 -3.28
CA GLY A 448 -25.13 0.13 -1.86
C GLY A 448 -24.02 -0.48 -0.98
N LYS A 449 -22.83 -0.77 -1.53
CA LYS A 449 -21.59 -1.01 -0.80
C LYS A 449 -20.96 0.32 -0.37
N THR A 450 -20.24 0.29 0.74
CA THR A 450 -19.40 1.41 1.21
C THR A 450 -18.31 1.72 0.17
N LEU A 451 -18.29 2.94 -0.36
CA LEU A 451 -17.29 3.39 -1.33
C LEU A 451 -15.87 3.32 -0.75
N ASN A 452 -14.92 2.79 -1.51
CA ASN A 452 -13.53 2.67 -1.09
C ASN A 452 -12.63 3.69 -1.79
N TYR A 453 -12.70 4.93 -1.33
CA TYR A 453 -11.86 6.02 -1.81
C TYR A 453 -10.35 5.77 -1.64
N PRO A 454 -9.51 6.36 -2.52
CA PRO A 454 -8.06 6.21 -2.44
C PRO A 454 -7.49 6.82 -1.16
N ARG A 455 -6.39 6.22 -0.68
CA ARG A 455 -5.59 6.75 0.43
C ARG A 455 -4.47 7.63 -0.10
N ILE A 456 -4.40 8.87 0.37
CA ILE A 456 -3.30 9.78 0.05
C ILE A 456 -2.24 9.65 1.14
N ASN A 457 -1.08 9.09 0.78
CA ASN A 457 0.09 8.99 1.67
C ASN A 457 0.94 10.26 1.61
N GLY A 458 0.83 11.03 0.53
CA GLY A 458 1.33 12.40 0.49
C GLY A 458 1.33 13.02 -0.90
N LEU A 459 1.71 14.30 -0.95
CA LEU A 459 1.70 15.12 -2.15
C LEU A 459 2.98 15.93 -2.26
N LEU A 460 3.54 15.99 -3.47
CA LEU A 460 4.62 16.92 -3.80
C LEU A 460 4.15 17.89 -4.88
N TYR A 461 4.52 19.16 -4.72
CA TYR A 461 4.36 20.18 -5.75
C TYR A 461 5.67 20.40 -6.53
N ASN A 462 5.58 20.92 -7.76
CA ASN A 462 6.69 20.97 -8.72
C ASN A 462 7.42 19.63 -8.80
N ALA A 463 6.62 18.57 -8.92
CA ALA A 463 7.16 17.23 -8.79
C ALA A 463 7.59 16.64 -10.13
N ILE A 464 8.64 15.82 -10.08
CA ILE A 464 9.17 15.06 -11.20
C ILE A 464 9.71 13.71 -10.71
N THR A 465 9.64 12.68 -11.55
CA THR A 465 10.32 11.41 -11.29
C THR A 465 11.74 11.43 -11.83
N ALA A 466 12.65 10.77 -11.11
CA ALA A 466 14.03 10.60 -11.55
C ALA A 466 14.47 9.15 -11.39
N THR A 467 15.29 8.67 -12.33
CA THR A 467 15.75 7.28 -12.40
C THR A 467 17.27 7.21 -12.28
N LEU A 468 17.76 6.21 -11.56
CA LEU A 468 19.19 5.97 -11.34
C LEU A 468 19.95 5.70 -12.66
N ILE A 469 21.07 6.39 -12.89
CA ILE A 469 21.81 6.28 -14.17
C ILE A 469 22.92 5.21 -14.19
N ASN A 470 23.60 4.98 -13.06
CA ASN A 470 24.83 4.16 -13.01
C ASN A 470 24.58 2.77 -12.44
N VAL A 471 23.47 2.12 -12.84
CA VAL A 471 23.00 0.89 -12.21
C VAL A 471 24.00 -0.28 -12.27
N GLU A 472 24.90 -0.31 -13.26
CA GLU A 472 25.86 -1.40 -13.43
C GLU A 472 27.03 -1.37 -12.45
N THR A 473 27.36 -0.20 -11.90
CA THR A 473 28.49 -0.01 -10.97
C THR A 473 28.08 -0.04 -9.50
N ILE A 474 26.78 0.00 -9.22
CA ILE A 474 26.23 0.17 -7.87
C ILE A 474 26.08 -1.19 -7.19
N GLU A 475 26.39 -1.22 -5.90
CA GLU A 475 26.26 -2.41 -5.06
C GLU A 475 24.82 -2.94 -5.01
N ALA A 476 24.68 -4.28 -4.97
CA ALA A 476 23.39 -4.95 -4.99
C ALA A 476 22.50 -4.55 -3.79
N ASP A 477 23.12 -4.27 -2.64
CA ASP A 477 22.44 -3.89 -1.40
C ASP A 477 21.62 -2.59 -1.55
N HIS A 478 22.10 -1.63 -2.33
CA HIS A 478 21.35 -0.40 -2.63
C HIS A 478 20.03 -0.72 -3.35
N LEU A 479 20.10 -1.57 -4.38
CA LEU A 479 18.93 -1.92 -5.20
C LEU A 479 17.95 -2.84 -4.46
N LEU A 480 18.40 -3.58 -3.45
CA LEU A 480 17.56 -4.43 -2.59
C LEU A 480 16.81 -3.62 -1.52
N ASN A 481 17.48 -2.66 -0.90
CA ASN A 481 16.92 -1.84 0.17
C ASN A 481 16.17 -0.61 -0.34
N GLY A 482 16.58 -0.09 -1.50
CA GLY A 482 16.14 1.19 -2.05
C GLY A 482 16.81 2.37 -1.34
N LEU A 483 16.80 3.53 -2.00
CA LEU A 483 17.23 4.80 -1.41
C LEU A 483 16.27 5.18 -0.29
N THR A 484 16.80 5.44 0.90
CA THR A 484 16.01 5.94 2.03
C THR A 484 15.40 7.30 1.74
N ALA A 485 14.31 7.65 2.40
CA ALA A 485 13.71 8.98 2.30
C ALA A 485 14.69 10.10 2.71
N ASN A 486 14.51 11.28 2.11
CA ASN A 486 15.23 12.54 2.36
C ASN A 486 16.75 12.48 2.11
N ASN A 487 17.19 11.63 1.20
CA ASN A 487 18.61 11.51 0.85
C ASN A 487 19.00 12.50 -0.26
N ILE A 488 18.18 12.63 -1.30
CA ILE A 488 18.40 13.62 -2.37
C ILE A 488 18.02 15.01 -1.88
N LYS A 489 18.98 15.93 -1.88
CA LYS A 489 18.81 17.32 -1.38
C LYS A 489 19.15 18.39 -2.41
N GLN A 490 19.88 18.03 -3.47
CA GLN A 490 20.40 18.99 -4.44
C GLN A 490 20.67 18.34 -5.81
N PRO A 491 20.67 19.13 -6.90
CA PRO A 491 21.23 18.69 -8.17
C PRO A 491 22.75 18.53 -8.06
N VAL A 492 23.33 17.64 -8.89
CA VAL A 492 24.79 17.44 -8.99
C VAL A 492 25.47 18.72 -9.45
N ASN A 493 24.90 19.37 -10.47
CA ASN A 493 25.32 20.70 -10.89
C ASN A 493 24.46 21.72 -10.16
N SER A 494 25.06 22.45 -9.20
CA SER A 494 24.34 23.46 -8.43
C SER A 494 23.69 24.49 -9.35
N SER A 495 22.41 24.75 -9.11
CA SER A 495 21.65 25.80 -9.79
C SER A 495 21.23 26.85 -8.78
N VAL A 496 21.54 28.13 -9.07
CA VAL A 496 21.11 29.26 -8.23
C VAL A 496 19.58 29.44 -8.27
N ALA A 497 18.88 28.84 -9.24
CA ALA A 497 17.42 28.92 -9.31
C ALA A 497 16.71 27.98 -8.33
N ILE A 498 17.35 26.87 -7.92
CA ILE A 498 16.74 25.84 -7.06
C ILE A 498 17.11 26.14 -5.61
N SER A 499 16.09 26.28 -4.75
CA SER A 499 16.29 26.48 -3.31
C SER A 499 16.40 25.16 -2.56
N GLU A 500 15.60 24.17 -2.96
CA GLU A 500 15.45 22.90 -2.25
C GLU A 500 14.99 21.80 -3.21
N VAL A 501 15.50 20.59 -3.02
CA VAL A 501 14.99 19.36 -3.61
C VAL A 501 14.57 18.43 -2.48
N ALA A 502 13.34 17.93 -2.55
CA ALA A 502 12.77 17.05 -1.52
C ALA A 502 12.43 15.68 -2.11
N GLN A 503 12.87 14.62 -1.44
CA GLN A 503 12.56 13.22 -1.75
C GLN A 503 11.93 12.55 -0.52
N PRO A 504 10.63 12.75 -0.24
CA PRO A 504 10.02 12.31 1.01
C PRO A 504 9.80 10.80 1.13
N TRP A 505 9.81 10.05 0.02
CA TRP A 505 9.55 8.60 0.00
C TRP A 505 10.74 7.82 -0.53
N THR A 506 10.89 6.58 -0.08
CA THR A 506 11.95 5.68 -0.54
C THR A 506 11.87 5.43 -2.05
N SER A 507 13.00 5.07 -2.65
CA SER A 507 12.98 4.67 -4.06
C SER A 507 12.20 3.37 -4.27
N TRP A 508 11.81 3.12 -5.52
CA TRP A 508 11.04 1.96 -5.91
C TRP A 508 11.55 1.36 -7.22
N ASN A 509 11.14 0.12 -7.52
CA ASN A 509 11.44 -0.62 -8.75
C ASN A 509 12.92 -0.98 -9.03
N GLY A 510 13.84 -0.76 -8.08
CA GLY A 510 15.21 -1.25 -8.18
C GLY A 510 15.28 -2.77 -8.16
N ARG A 511 16.14 -3.35 -9.00
CA ARG A 511 16.49 -4.77 -8.93
C ARG A 511 17.99 -4.96 -9.14
N PRO A 512 18.70 -5.68 -8.27
CA PRO A 512 20.12 -5.96 -8.50
C PRO A 512 20.31 -6.81 -9.76
N LYS A 513 21.54 -6.81 -10.25
CA LYS A 513 21.95 -7.77 -11.28
C LYS A 513 21.69 -9.18 -10.76
N GLU A 514 21.16 -10.03 -11.64
CA GLU A 514 20.83 -11.40 -11.28
C GLU A 514 22.12 -12.17 -10.93
N ASP A 515 22.14 -12.77 -9.74
CA ASP A 515 23.21 -13.66 -9.32
C ASP A 515 23.12 -15.04 -10.02
N GLU A 516 24.18 -15.84 -9.93
CA GLU A 516 24.26 -17.13 -10.62
C GLU A 516 23.20 -18.13 -10.15
N GLN A 517 22.90 -18.18 -8.84
CA GLN A 517 21.91 -19.12 -8.32
C GLN A 517 20.50 -18.75 -8.78
N THR A 518 20.17 -17.47 -8.79
CA THR A 518 18.90 -16.93 -9.27
C THR A 518 18.76 -17.14 -10.78
N PHE A 519 19.82 -16.90 -11.57
CA PHE A 519 19.87 -17.21 -13.00
C PHE A 519 19.56 -18.69 -13.27
N LEU A 520 20.24 -19.59 -12.54
CA LEU A 520 20.08 -21.04 -12.70
C LEU A 520 18.70 -21.54 -12.24
N LYS A 521 18.05 -20.85 -11.30
CA LYS A 521 16.65 -21.13 -10.91
C LYS A 521 15.66 -20.63 -11.97
N ARG A 522 15.91 -19.47 -12.58
CA ARG A 522 15.02 -18.86 -13.58
C ARG A 522 15.05 -19.58 -14.93
N VAL A 523 16.22 -19.99 -15.42
CA VAL A 523 16.36 -20.55 -16.78
C VAL A 523 15.46 -21.77 -17.02
N PRO A 524 15.40 -22.79 -16.14
CA PRO A 524 14.49 -23.92 -16.30
C PRO A 524 13.04 -23.49 -16.44
N SER A 525 12.57 -22.57 -15.58
CA SER A 525 11.23 -21.99 -15.68
C SER A 525 11.01 -21.37 -17.05
N ARG A 526 11.92 -20.48 -17.49
CA ARG A 526 11.83 -19.80 -18.79
C ARG A 526 11.78 -20.74 -19.98
N LEU A 527 12.45 -21.88 -19.92
CA LEU A 527 12.44 -22.93 -20.95
C LEU A 527 11.17 -23.79 -20.90
N SER A 528 10.60 -23.98 -19.71
CA SER A 528 9.35 -24.69 -19.50
C SER A 528 8.15 -23.91 -20.05
N HIS A 529 7.86 -22.72 -19.52
CA HIS A 529 6.69 -21.93 -19.90
C HIS A 529 6.89 -21.16 -21.22
N ARG A 530 8.14 -21.03 -21.71
CA ARG A 530 8.50 -20.36 -22.99
C ARG A 530 7.94 -18.93 -23.15
N ASN A 531 7.71 -18.23 -22.05
CA ASN A 531 7.03 -16.92 -22.00
C ASN A 531 5.60 -16.94 -22.60
N ARG A 532 4.85 -18.00 -22.27
CA ARG A 532 3.42 -18.16 -22.59
C ARG A 532 2.68 -18.65 -21.36
N ALA A 533 1.46 -18.15 -21.17
CA ALA A 533 0.59 -18.46 -20.05
C ALA A 533 -0.43 -19.55 -20.44
N LEU A 534 0.05 -20.79 -20.64
CA LEU A 534 -0.79 -21.89 -21.15
C LEU A 534 -1.48 -22.67 -20.04
N ASN A 535 -0.70 -23.15 -19.08
CA ASN A 535 -1.19 -23.92 -17.93
C ASN A 535 -1.15 -23.09 -16.63
N TRP A 536 -1.77 -23.61 -15.57
CA TRP A 536 -1.83 -22.94 -14.27
C TRP A 536 -0.45 -22.66 -13.67
N GLY A 537 0.47 -23.62 -13.73
CA GLY A 537 1.83 -23.47 -13.21
C GLY A 537 2.65 -22.41 -13.96
N ASP A 538 2.48 -22.30 -15.28
CA ASP A 538 3.08 -21.26 -16.10
C ASP A 538 2.59 -19.87 -15.67
N ILE A 539 1.27 -19.73 -15.46
CA ILE A 539 0.66 -18.46 -15.03
C ILE A 539 1.22 -18.03 -13.67
N VAL A 540 1.24 -18.93 -12.68
CA VAL A 540 1.79 -18.67 -11.35
C VAL A 540 3.25 -18.23 -11.44
N THR A 541 4.07 -18.97 -12.21
CA THR A 541 5.50 -18.68 -12.34
C THR A 541 5.73 -17.34 -13.01
N LEU A 542 5.02 -17.04 -14.10
CA LEU A 542 5.12 -15.77 -14.83
C LEU A 542 4.74 -14.57 -13.96
N LEU A 543 3.64 -14.67 -13.21
CA LEU A 543 3.19 -13.61 -12.30
C LEU A 543 4.23 -13.34 -11.22
N LYS A 544 4.73 -14.39 -10.55
CA LYS A 544 5.74 -14.27 -9.49
C LYS A 544 7.08 -13.74 -9.99
N GLU A 545 7.50 -14.09 -11.21
CA GLU A 545 8.74 -13.55 -11.80
C GLU A 545 8.63 -12.05 -12.13
N ARG A 546 7.44 -11.59 -12.54
CA ARG A 546 7.23 -10.20 -12.96
C ARG A 546 6.97 -9.28 -11.77
N PHE A 547 6.08 -9.67 -10.88
CA PHE A 547 5.57 -8.81 -9.80
C PHE A 547 6.16 -9.20 -8.45
N VAL A 548 7.11 -8.40 -7.95
CA VAL A 548 7.75 -8.60 -6.63
C VAL A 548 6.78 -8.48 -5.45
N SER A 549 5.61 -7.93 -5.70
CA SER A 549 4.55 -7.79 -4.70
C SER A 549 3.75 -9.04 -4.44
N ILE A 550 3.91 -10.06 -5.28
CA ILE A 550 3.26 -11.34 -5.12
C ILE A 550 4.19 -12.22 -4.28
N PHE A 551 3.68 -12.71 -3.16
CA PHE A 551 4.34 -13.78 -2.42
C PHE A 551 4.08 -15.12 -3.10
N ASP A 552 2.81 -15.43 -3.36
CA ASP A 552 2.41 -16.65 -4.06
C ASP A 552 1.08 -16.46 -4.81
N VAL A 553 0.72 -17.42 -5.67
CA VAL A 553 -0.57 -17.42 -6.37
C VAL A 553 -1.19 -18.80 -6.27
N LYS A 554 -2.43 -18.87 -5.79
CA LYS A 554 -3.22 -20.10 -5.79
C LYS A 554 -4.13 -20.14 -7.00
N TYR A 555 -4.22 -21.33 -7.58
CA TYR A 555 -5.22 -21.67 -8.60
C TYR A 555 -6.21 -22.66 -7.99
N PRO A 556 -7.41 -22.83 -8.58
CA PRO A 556 -8.47 -23.63 -8.00
C PRO A 556 -8.06 -25.09 -7.77
N SER A 557 -8.60 -25.73 -6.73
CA SER A 557 -8.31 -27.13 -6.42
C SER A 557 -8.74 -28.08 -7.54
N THR A 558 -8.25 -29.33 -7.47
CA THR A 558 -8.66 -30.38 -8.40
C THR A 558 -10.17 -30.63 -8.39
N SER A 559 -10.82 -30.46 -7.23
CA SER A 559 -12.28 -30.53 -7.09
C SER A 559 -12.97 -29.47 -7.93
N GLU A 560 -12.53 -28.20 -7.83
CA GLU A 560 -13.09 -27.10 -8.62
C GLU A 560 -12.86 -27.28 -10.12
N LEU A 561 -11.65 -27.69 -10.51
CA LEU A 561 -11.28 -27.89 -11.91
C LEU A 561 -12.01 -29.07 -12.59
N THR A 562 -12.60 -29.99 -11.81
CA THR A 562 -13.33 -31.15 -12.33
C THR A 562 -14.85 -31.01 -12.24
N LYS A 563 -15.36 -29.85 -11.80
CA LYS A 563 -16.79 -29.55 -11.80
C LYS A 563 -17.36 -29.54 -13.23
N ILE A 564 -18.62 -29.97 -13.34
CA ILE A 564 -19.39 -29.92 -14.59
C ILE A 564 -20.59 -28.99 -14.36
N PRO A 565 -20.76 -27.93 -15.17
CA PRO A 565 -19.95 -27.56 -16.33
C PRO A 565 -18.55 -27.05 -15.96
N ALA A 566 -17.60 -27.20 -16.89
CA ALA A 566 -16.25 -26.70 -16.70
C ALA A 566 -16.26 -25.17 -16.55
N PRO A 567 -15.47 -24.59 -15.62
CA PRO A 567 -15.42 -23.16 -15.43
C PRO A 567 -14.88 -22.45 -16.68
N GLU A 568 -15.64 -21.48 -17.20
CA GLU A 568 -15.25 -20.67 -18.35
C GLU A 568 -14.18 -19.62 -18.00
N LYS A 569 -14.15 -19.23 -16.73
CA LYS A 569 -13.24 -18.22 -16.17
C LYS A 569 -12.13 -18.89 -15.37
N ARG A 570 -10.91 -18.40 -15.55
CA ARG A 570 -9.73 -18.84 -14.81
C ARG A 570 -9.46 -17.89 -13.66
N GLN A 571 -10.06 -18.19 -12.50
CA GLN A 571 -9.87 -17.39 -11.29
C GLN A 571 -8.57 -17.80 -10.59
N LEU A 572 -7.79 -16.80 -10.19
CA LEU A 572 -6.53 -16.93 -9.46
C LEU A 572 -6.58 -16.08 -8.21
N ILE A 573 -6.08 -16.64 -7.10
CA ILE A 573 -5.97 -15.93 -5.84
C ILE A 573 -4.52 -15.49 -5.68
N VAL A 574 -4.27 -14.18 -5.75
CA VAL A 574 -2.95 -13.61 -5.52
C VAL A 574 -2.76 -13.38 -4.03
N ILE A 575 -1.69 -13.95 -3.50
CA ILE A 575 -1.25 -13.74 -2.12
C ILE A 575 -0.20 -12.63 -2.15
N PRO A 576 -0.52 -11.43 -1.65
CA PRO A 576 0.46 -10.36 -1.55
C PRO A 576 1.58 -10.70 -0.59
N ASN A 577 2.76 -10.18 -0.89
CA ASN A 577 3.82 -10.05 0.08
C ASN A 577 3.48 -8.89 1.04
N ASN A 578 3.55 -9.13 2.34
CA ASN A 578 3.14 -8.18 3.38
C ASN A 578 3.94 -6.86 3.35
N ARG A 579 5.14 -6.85 2.72
CA ARG A 579 5.92 -5.63 2.44
C ARG A 579 5.26 -4.69 1.43
N TYR A 580 4.47 -5.24 0.51
CA TYR A 580 3.89 -4.51 -0.62
C TYR A 580 2.36 -4.51 -0.60
N LYS A 581 1.73 -4.77 0.55
CA LYS A 581 0.28 -4.63 0.73
C LYS A 581 -0.12 -3.16 0.58
N ASP A 582 -1.31 -2.93 0.06
CA ASP A 582 -1.85 -1.59 -0.14
C ASP A 582 -2.77 -1.14 1.01
N ASN A 583 -3.13 -2.05 1.92
CA ASN A 583 -3.96 -1.79 3.09
C ASN A 583 -3.16 -1.77 4.41
N ASP A 584 -3.73 -1.18 5.46
CA ASP A 584 -3.06 -1.03 6.77
C ASP A 584 -3.07 -2.34 7.60
N ASP A 585 -3.92 -3.31 7.26
CA ASP A 585 -4.08 -4.53 8.02
C ASP A 585 -2.97 -5.54 7.69
N SER A 586 -2.07 -5.78 8.65
CA SER A 586 -0.95 -6.71 8.47
C SER A 586 -1.36 -8.18 8.56
N LEU A 587 -2.53 -8.49 9.13
CA LEU A 587 -3.09 -9.85 9.17
C LEU A 587 -3.86 -10.17 7.90
N ARG A 588 -4.39 -9.15 7.22
CA ARG A 588 -5.20 -9.26 6.01
C ARG A 588 -4.57 -8.51 4.83
N PRO A 589 -3.35 -8.86 4.39
CA PRO A 589 -2.68 -8.10 3.34
C PRO A 589 -3.45 -8.18 2.01
N GLU A 590 -3.76 -7.04 1.41
CA GLU A 590 -4.48 -6.97 0.13
C GLU A 590 -3.73 -6.12 -0.89
N LEU A 591 -3.83 -6.49 -2.16
CA LEU A 591 -3.47 -5.61 -3.28
C LEU A 591 -4.69 -4.81 -3.73
N ASN A 592 -4.47 -3.57 -4.09
CA ASN A 592 -5.52 -2.73 -4.64
C ASN A 592 -5.95 -3.22 -6.04
N GLN A 593 -7.16 -2.86 -6.47
CA GLN A 593 -7.69 -3.34 -7.76
C GLN A 593 -6.84 -2.89 -8.94
N ALA A 594 -6.14 -1.75 -8.86
CA ALA A 594 -5.31 -1.24 -9.95
C ALA A 594 -4.21 -2.22 -10.33
N ARG A 595 -3.57 -2.78 -9.31
CA ARG A 595 -2.48 -3.72 -9.47
C ARG A 595 -3.01 -5.07 -9.92
N LEU A 596 -4.16 -5.49 -9.43
CA LEU A 596 -4.82 -6.71 -9.92
C LEU A 596 -5.18 -6.58 -11.40
N THR A 597 -5.75 -5.45 -11.83
CA THR A 597 -6.03 -5.17 -13.24
C THR A 597 -4.75 -5.13 -14.08
N GLU A 598 -3.68 -4.48 -13.61
CA GLU A 598 -2.38 -4.49 -14.29
C GLU A 598 -1.85 -5.92 -14.50
N MET A 599 -1.99 -6.78 -13.48
CA MET A 599 -1.59 -8.18 -13.56
C MET A 599 -2.40 -8.93 -14.62
N VAL A 600 -3.72 -8.72 -14.66
CA VAL A 600 -4.62 -9.31 -15.66
C VAL A 600 -4.25 -8.83 -17.07
N GLU A 601 -4.14 -7.51 -17.29
CA GLU A 601 -3.78 -6.92 -18.59
C GLU A 601 -2.43 -7.44 -19.11
N TRP A 602 -1.46 -7.63 -18.20
CA TRP A 602 -0.15 -8.14 -18.57
C TRP A 602 -0.16 -9.63 -18.90
N ILE A 603 -0.78 -10.47 -18.06
CA ILE A 603 -0.80 -11.92 -18.28
C ILE A 603 -1.64 -12.27 -19.51
N ASP A 604 -2.66 -11.49 -19.81
CA ASP A 604 -3.54 -11.70 -20.97
C ASP A 604 -2.78 -11.56 -22.30
N GLN A 605 -1.79 -10.67 -22.37
CA GLN A 605 -0.89 -10.56 -23.54
C GLN A 605 -0.09 -11.84 -23.81
N LEU A 606 0.07 -12.70 -22.81
CA LEU A 606 0.80 -13.97 -22.88
C LEU A 606 -0.14 -15.19 -22.96
N SER A 607 -1.45 -14.97 -22.80
CA SER A 607 -2.49 -15.99 -22.70
C SER A 607 -3.08 -16.32 -24.08
N SER A 608 -4.04 -17.24 -24.12
CA SER A 608 -4.86 -17.50 -25.31
C SER A 608 -5.99 -16.48 -25.37
N PRO A 609 -6.37 -15.94 -26.56
CA PRO A 609 -7.53 -15.04 -26.69
C PRO A 609 -8.86 -15.63 -26.22
N TRP A 610 -8.92 -16.95 -26.02
CA TRP A 610 -10.10 -17.66 -25.51
C TRP A 610 -10.09 -17.85 -23.99
N ALA A 611 -9.00 -17.48 -23.31
CA ALA A 611 -8.86 -17.64 -21.87
C ALA A 611 -9.22 -16.34 -21.17
N THR A 612 -10.29 -16.35 -20.37
CA THR A 612 -10.64 -15.22 -19.50
C THR A 612 -9.96 -15.43 -18.15
N ILE A 613 -8.90 -14.67 -17.86
CA ILE A 613 -8.18 -14.73 -16.59
C ILE A 613 -8.73 -13.66 -15.63
N GLU A 614 -9.05 -14.07 -14.42
CA GLU A 614 -9.47 -13.20 -13.33
C GLU A 614 -8.51 -13.39 -12.15
N ILE A 615 -8.09 -12.27 -11.55
CA ILE A 615 -7.17 -12.27 -10.41
C ILE A 615 -7.83 -11.51 -9.27
N GLN A 616 -7.87 -12.12 -8.08
CA GLN A 616 -8.45 -11.52 -6.87
C GLN A 616 -7.55 -11.73 -5.65
N ASN A 617 -7.75 -10.91 -4.62
CA ASN A 617 -7.18 -11.17 -3.29
C ASN A 617 -7.90 -12.36 -2.63
N PRO A 618 -7.27 -13.01 -1.63
CA PRO A 618 -7.96 -13.99 -0.79
C PRO A 618 -9.07 -13.34 0.03
N THR A 619 -10.10 -14.14 0.34
CA THR A 619 -11.18 -13.78 1.24
C THR A 619 -10.75 -14.05 2.68
N TYR A 620 -10.74 -13.05 3.55
CA TYR A 620 -10.38 -13.24 4.95
C TYR A 620 -11.60 -13.56 5.80
N VAL A 621 -11.59 -14.73 6.46
CA VAL A 621 -12.69 -15.19 7.31
C VAL A 621 -12.26 -15.19 8.77
N ASP A 622 -12.97 -14.42 9.57
CA ASP A 622 -12.75 -14.34 11.00
C ASP A 622 -13.30 -15.58 11.69
N VAL A 623 -12.46 -16.21 12.52
CA VAL A 623 -12.77 -17.39 13.32
C VAL A 623 -12.67 -17.00 14.79
N PRO A 624 -13.79 -16.62 15.44
CA PRO A 624 -13.82 -16.37 16.86
C PRO A 624 -13.45 -17.63 17.64
N ILE A 625 -12.48 -17.50 18.54
CA ILE A 625 -12.10 -18.52 19.51
C ILE A 625 -12.41 -18.03 20.91
N SER A 626 -13.09 -18.87 21.69
CA SER A 626 -13.28 -18.61 23.11
C SER A 626 -12.72 -19.79 23.89
N TYR A 627 -11.83 -19.49 24.83
CA TYR A 627 -11.22 -20.49 25.68
C TYR A 627 -11.27 -20.10 27.15
N GLU A 628 -11.55 -21.10 27.97
CA GLU A 628 -11.44 -21.00 29.43
C GLU A 628 -10.25 -21.85 29.86
N LEU A 629 -9.41 -21.30 30.73
CA LEU A 629 -8.17 -21.96 31.13
C LEU A 629 -7.73 -21.56 32.54
N VAL A 630 -6.91 -22.43 33.12
CA VAL A 630 -6.23 -22.24 34.40
C VAL A 630 -4.75 -21.99 34.09
N PHE A 631 -4.25 -20.85 34.56
CA PHE A 631 -2.84 -20.47 34.40
C PHE A 631 -1.96 -21.19 35.43
N ALA A 632 -0.71 -21.45 35.05
CA ALA A 632 0.31 -22.02 35.92
C ALA A 632 0.55 -21.14 37.15
N SER A 633 0.93 -21.79 38.26
CA SER A 633 1.16 -21.11 39.54
C SER A 633 2.21 -20.00 39.41
N GLY A 634 1.86 -18.79 39.87
CA GLY A 634 2.74 -17.61 39.82
C GLY A 634 2.60 -16.75 38.55
N VAL A 635 1.80 -17.17 37.56
CA VAL A 635 1.51 -16.36 36.37
C VAL A 635 0.31 -15.44 36.65
N ASN A 636 0.47 -14.14 36.40
CA ASN A 636 -0.67 -13.21 36.41
C ASN A 636 -1.61 -13.54 35.24
N PRO A 637 -2.93 -13.76 35.47
CA PRO A 637 -3.86 -14.18 34.42
C PRO A 637 -3.96 -13.22 33.22
N ASP A 638 -3.88 -11.91 33.44
CA ASP A 638 -4.00 -10.93 32.35
C ASP A 638 -2.74 -10.92 31.50
N TYR A 639 -1.57 -11.01 32.15
CA TYR A 639 -0.29 -11.20 31.45
C TYR A 639 -0.26 -12.52 30.67
N GLY A 640 -0.68 -13.62 31.30
CA GLY A 640 -0.72 -14.94 30.67
C GLY A 640 -1.65 -14.97 29.46
N ARG A 641 -2.82 -14.31 29.53
CA ARG A 641 -3.75 -14.18 28.39
C ARG A 641 -3.08 -13.46 27.22
N HIS A 642 -2.46 -12.31 27.48
CA HIS A 642 -1.80 -11.54 26.43
C HIS A 642 -0.63 -12.30 25.79
N GLN A 643 0.19 -12.99 26.60
CA GLN A 643 1.29 -13.81 26.07
C GLN A 643 0.80 -14.97 25.22
N LEU A 644 -0.22 -15.71 25.69
CA LEU A 644 -0.82 -16.81 24.94
C LEU A 644 -1.44 -16.31 23.63
N GLN A 645 -2.12 -15.16 23.65
CA GLN A 645 -2.69 -14.55 22.45
C GLN A 645 -1.63 -14.25 21.41
N GLN A 646 -0.50 -13.66 21.82
CA GLN A 646 0.64 -13.39 20.94
C GLN A 646 1.28 -14.68 20.40
N GLU A 647 1.43 -15.71 21.24
CA GLU A 647 1.95 -17.02 20.84
C GLU A 647 1.06 -17.68 19.77
N LEU A 648 -0.26 -17.72 20.00
CA LEU A 648 -1.22 -18.25 19.03
C LEU A 648 -1.22 -17.44 17.73
N SER A 649 -1.14 -16.11 17.81
CA SER A 649 -1.03 -15.25 16.64
C SER A 649 0.20 -15.60 15.79
N ARG A 650 1.36 -15.84 16.41
CA ARG A 650 2.60 -16.22 15.71
C ARG A 650 2.54 -17.59 15.05
N ILE A 651 1.82 -18.54 15.65
CA ILE A 651 1.74 -19.91 15.14
C ILE A 651 0.74 -20.00 13.98
N TYR A 652 -0.44 -19.39 14.13
CA TYR A 652 -1.54 -19.53 13.17
C TYR A 652 -1.62 -18.40 12.14
N MET A 653 -1.05 -17.23 12.45
CA MET A 653 -0.99 -16.06 11.57
C MET A 653 0.44 -15.51 11.50
N PRO A 654 1.45 -16.35 11.17
CA PRO A 654 2.87 -15.99 11.22
C PRO A 654 3.23 -14.79 10.33
N TRP A 655 2.47 -14.58 9.25
CA TRP A 655 2.64 -13.45 8.33
C TRP A 655 2.36 -12.08 8.98
N GLY A 656 1.59 -12.03 10.07
CA GLY A 656 1.26 -10.79 10.77
C GLY A 656 2.47 -10.08 11.36
N GLU A 657 3.41 -10.85 11.92
CA GLU A 657 4.69 -10.33 12.44
C GLU A 657 5.84 -10.51 11.45
N ASN A 658 5.87 -11.61 10.70
CA ASN A 658 6.95 -11.94 9.79
C ASN A 658 6.57 -11.68 8.33
N ILE A 659 7.04 -10.55 7.80
CA ILE A 659 6.82 -10.13 6.41
C ILE A 659 7.40 -11.09 5.35
N ALA A 660 8.28 -12.02 5.73
CA ALA A 660 8.83 -13.02 4.82
C ALA A 660 7.90 -14.23 4.59
N ILE A 661 6.78 -14.29 5.32
CA ILE A 661 5.77 -15.35 5.20
C ILE A 661 4.50 -14.72 4.63
N GLY A 662 3.93 -15.32 3.57
CA GLY A 662 2.63 -14.91 3.04
C GLY A 662 1.48 -15.72 3.62
N VAL A 663 0.25 -15.23 3.41
CA VAL A 663 -0.97 -15.93 3.84
C VAL A 663 -1.13 -17.26 3.08
N THR A 664 -1.80 -18.23 3.71
CA THR A 664 -2.08 -19.53 3.08
C THR A 664 -3.59 -19.71 2.93
N PRO A 665 -4.16 -19.47 1.73
CA PRO A 665 -5.56 -19.78 1.43
C PRO A 665 -5.83 -21.29 1.46
N GLY A 666 -7.08 -21.67 1.73
CA GLY A 666 -7.48 -23.06 1.91
C GLY A 666 -6.85 -23.69 3.16
N ASN A 667 -6.50 -22.89 4.17
CA ASN A 667 -5.92 -23.39 5.41
C ASN A 667 -6.97 -24.11 6.27
N ARG A 668 -6.48 -24.95 7.19
CA ARG A 668 -7.31 -25.65 8.16
C ARG A 668 -6.83 -25.34 9.56
N ILE A 669 -7.78 -25.04 10.45
CA ILE A 669 -7.53 -24.94 11.88
C ILE A 669 -8.05 -26.23 12.50
N ASP A 670 -7.13 -27.13 12.83
CA ASP A 670 -7.46 -28.37 13.51
C ASP A 670 -7.72 -28.12 15.00
N TYR A 671 -8.90 -28.55 15.46
CA TYR A 671 -9.36 -28.31 16.83
C TYR A 671 -8.40 -28.91 17.88
N TYR A 672 -7.96 -30.15 17.67
CA TYR A 672 -7.12 -30.85 18.65
C TYR A 672 -5.68 -30.35 18.60
N GLN A 673 -5.19 -29.96 17.42
CA GLN A 673 -3.90 -29.32 17.32
C GLN A 673 -3.89 -27.96 18.04
N LEU A 674 -4.96 -27.15 17.89
CA LEU A 674 -5.10 -25.89 18.62
C LEU A 674 -5.14 -26.10 20.13
N LEU A 675 -5.96 -27.06 20.59
CA LEU A 675 -6.03 -27.43 22.00
C LEU A 675 -4.65 -27.87 22.53
N ALA A 676 -3.93 -28.73 21.81
CA ALA A 676 -2.60 -29.19 22.19
C ALA A 676 -1.59 -28.03 22.25
N THR A 677 -1.66 -27.11 21.29
CA THR A 677 -0.80 -25.92 21.25
C THR A 677 -1.04 -25.04 22.48
N ILE A 678 -2.30 -24.79 22.85
CA ILE A 678 -2.63 -24.02 24.07
C ILE A 678 -2.13 -24.74 25.33
N GLN A 679 -2.28 -26.07 25.40
CA GLN A 679 -1.84 -26.88 26.54
C GLN A 679 -0.32 -26.97 26.69
N GLN A 680 0.44 -26.83 25.60
CA GLN A 680 1.90 -26.86 25.61
C GLN A 680 2.52 -25.51 26.00
N SER A 681 1.75 -24.42 26.02
CA SER A 681 2.23 -23.10 26.41
C SER A 681 2.69 -23.12 27.88
N PRO A 682 3.88 -22.57 28.21
CA PRO A 682 4.41 -22.60 29.58
C PRO A 682 3.56 -21.81 30.59
N TYR A 683 2.63 -20.99 30.10
CA TYR A 683 1.74 -20.20 30.95
C TYR A 683 0.50 -20.99 31.40
N VAL A 684 0.12 -22.06 30.70
CA VAL A 684 -1.15 -22.75 30.89
C VAL A 684 -0.94 -24.02 31.72
N GLU A 685 -1.72 -24.20 32.79
CA GLU A 685 -1.76 -25.45 33.56
C GLU A 685 -2.78 -26.43 32.95
N ARG A 686 -3.96 -25.92 32.59
CA ARG A 686 -5.04 -26.72 31.99
C ARG A 686 -6.02 -25.85 31.22
N VAL A 687 -6.52 -26.36 30.09
CA VAL A 687 -7.65 -25.80 29.34
C VAL A 687 -8.94 -26.48 29.80
N THR A 688 -9.97 -25.71 30.16
CA THR A 688 -11.29 -26.21 30.59
C THR A 688 -12.30 -26.23 29.46
N ASN A 689 -12.28 -25.22 28.59
CA ASN A 689 -13.18 -25.13 27.45
C ASN A 689 -12.47 -24.47 26.26
N LEU A 690 -12.82 -24.88 25.04
CA LEU A 690 -12.37 -24.28 23.78
C LEU A 690 -13.50 -24.36 22.77
N THR A 691 -13.90 -23.23 22.22
CA THR A 691 -14.88 -23.12 21.14
C THR A 691 -14.27 -22.41 19.93
N LEU A 692 -14.74 -22.81 18.75
CA LEU A 692 -14.29 -22.37 17.43
C LEU A 692 -15.55 -22.16 16.58
N GLN A 693 -15.72 -20.98 15.97
CA GLN A 693 -16.89 -20.65 15.16
C GLN A 693 -16.48 -20.14 13.77
N LYS A 694 -17.11 -20.64 12.69
CA LYS A 694 -17.02 -20.10 11.32
C LYS A 694 -18.44 -19.67 10.95
N ASP A 695 -18.70 -18.38 10.91
CA ASP A 695 -20.02 -17.73 10.79
C ASP A 695 -20.98 -17.89 11.97
N SER A 696 -21.77 -16.83 12.21
CA SER A 696 -22.76 -16.68 13.29
C SER A 696 -23.96 -17.64 13.23
N LEU A 697 -24.01 -18.50 12.21
CA LEU A 697 -25.05 -19.52 11.99
C LEU A 697 -24.56 -20.96 12.25
N SER A 698 -23.27 -21.18 12.48
CA SER A 698 -22.75 -22.51 12.83
C SER A 698 -22.93 -22.78 14.33
N THR A 699 -23.62 -23.87 14.65
CA THR A 699 -23.82 -24.32 16.03
C THR A 699 -22.49 -24.69 16.70
N ASP A 700 -22.32 -24.32 17.97
CA ASP A 700 -21.17 -24.63 18.83
C ASP A 700 -20.73 -26.10 18.67
N ALA A 701 -19.72 -26.33 17.84
CA ALA A 701 -19.26 -27.67 17.53
C ALA A 701 -17.93 -27.93 18.25
N VAL A 702 -18.01 -28.23 19.54
CA VAL A 702 -16.87 -28.73 20.31
C VAL A 702 -16.25 -29.94 19.59
N GLY A 703 -14.95 -29.89 19.31
CA GLY A 703 -14.22 -30.98 18.66
C GLY A 703 -14.24 -30.98 17.12
N LYS A 704 -14.83 -30.00 16.45
CA LYS A 704 -14.77 -29.89 14.98
C LYS A 704 -13.67 -28.93 14.52
N SER A 705 -12.91 -29.39 13.53
CA SER A 705 -11.93 -28.55 12.82
C SER A 705 -12.64 -27.64 11.84
N ILE A 706 -12.06 -26.48 11.58
CA ILE A 706 -12.57 -25.51 10.60
C ILE A 706 -11.67 -25.56 9.36
N GLU A 707 -12.30 -25.69 8.19
CA GLU A 707 -11.64 -25.69 6.89
C GLU A 707 -12.04 -24.42 6.13
N ALA A 708 -11.06 -23.73 5.53
CA ALA A 708 -11.30 -22.62 4.63
C ALA A 708 -11.65 -23.16 3.23
N ASP A 709 -12.47 -22.42 2.49
CA ASP A 709 -12.62 -22.65 1.06
C ASP A 709 -11.32 -22.28 0.31
N ASP A 710 -11.20 -22.68 -0.97
CA ASP A 710 -9.95 -22.54 -1.74
C ASP A 710 -9.42 -21.09 -1.82
N ASP A 711 -10.31 -20.09 -1.76
CA ASP A 711 -9.99 -18.67 -1.78
C ASP A 711 -9.97 -18.02 -0.40
N GLU A 712 -10.33 -18.75 0.65
CA GLU A 712 -10.43 -18.22 2.01
C GLU A 712 -9.15 -18.39 2.83
N VAL A 713 -8.87 -17.42 3.68
CA VAL A 713 -7.82 -17.47 4.70
C VAL A 713 -8.48 -17.28 6.07
N LEU A 714 -8.35 -18.27 6.95
CA LEU A 714 -8.87 -18.20 8.31
C LEU A 714 -7.99 -17.30 9.19
N ILE A 715 -8.61 -16.34 9.88
CA ILE A 715 -7.99 -15.40 10.82
C ILE A 715 -8.57 -15.65 12.22
N LEU A 716 -7.72 -15.95 13.20
CA LEU A 716 -8.18 -16.13 14.58
C LEU A 716 -8.55 -14.78 15.20
N VAL A 717 -9.72 -14.72 15.84
CA VAL A 717 -10.20 -13.57 16.61
C VAL A 717 -10.53 -14.06 18.03
N TRP A 718 -10.14 -13.31 19.06
CA TRP A 718 -10.19 -13.75 20.46
C TRP A 718 -11.33 -13.11 21.25
#